data_AF-A0A2D9T316-F1
#
_entry.id   AF-A0A2D9T316-F1
#
_cell.length_a   1.000
_cell.length_b   1.000
_cell.length_c   1.000
_cell.angle_alpha   90.00
_cell.angle_beta   90.00
_cell.angle_gamma   90.00
#
_symmetry.space_group_name_H-M   'P 1'
#
loop_
_entity.id
_entity.type
_entity.pdbx_description
1 polymer ?
#
loop_
_entity_poly.entity_id
_entity_poly.type
_entity_poly.pdbx_seq_one_letter_code
_entity_poly.pdbx_strand_id
1 'polypeptide(L)'
;MSPRRLPWLLLVLTLACEQRPAELPPKRIAAEDGELTQDDPDAFTARLPLDPGSLGPSLARYGGDTAALADSARCAVCHGDVAATWLSGAHGRSSFDNPWYRSSVDAFRVDHGETESRFCGGCHDPALLSTQALDRPVEPEDPRAHAGIGCLACHSTVDTAADGNGSLRVDVTDTLFPDPANATQVEAHRSRMRPDPLAEARLCGSCHRSFVGEMVGTPHHVNGIDDIGSWRDGPYAGSHAQRIDEPVEEQSCTGCHMPAVPATHGDLAATDGLVRSHAVRGAHTAMADDARARELLESAATIDVARAQIDGEWLEPDALAASPRVRGRVAFDVVIRNTGTGHHFPGGTRDLQDTWVELRLFDATGRVVAEAGTEHEDGDDPSAFVLRSTMLDHEGHPERLHRVRRFRAAVYDRTLAPRDATVARYEATLPREVEGPLRIEALLRHRRHGRDFSRFACDAHRSDRGRRFQRTARSLDHEPLDPCRPEPVLTIARSGETPRWRRLHDLALGLTHNVQERLDEARPVLELARAAARTDHERAAIELLGARVAARQGRVEEAVRLADRAEELAPDERAAIARVRGEAYAQVWRWEEAAREYAVVAERAPLDTGSWRDLARARGSAGDDRGALDAARVGLELNPRDAWLLRSQHLALEAMGAGTPEARAAFLSHRDVDEGPRLLRVCQREIDGCDRDRQPVPTIEMRTR
;
A
#
# COMPACT_ATOMS: atom_id res chain seq x y z
N MET A 1 68.41 4.81 -5.76
CA MET A 1 68.08 6.16 -5.25
C MET A 1 66.88 6.66 -6.04
N SER A 2 65.76 6.82 -5.35
CA SER A 2 64.43 7.13 -5.88
C SER A 2 64.23 8.65 -5.99
N PRO A 3 63.67 9.20 -7.09
CA PRO A 3 63.12 10.54 -7.09
C PRO A 3 61.63 10.49 -6.72
N ARG A 4 61.31 11.32 -5.73
CA ARG A 4 60.06 11.46 -4.99
C ARG A 4 58.89 11.83 -5.90
N ARG A 5 57.75 11.14 -5.74
CA ARG A 5 56.43 11.60 -6.20
C ARG A 5 55.79 12.42 -5.08
N LEU A 6 55.42 13.67 -5.37
CA LEU A 6 54.49 14.46 -4.54
C LEU A 6 53.06 13.93 -4.75
N PRO A 7 52.21 13.87 -3.71
CA PRO A 7 50.79 13.55 -3.87
C PRO A 7 50.04 14.81 -4.31
N TRP A 8 49.24 14.67 -5.35
CA TRP A 8 48.23 15.65 -5.73
C TRP A 8 47.08 15.56 -4.73
N LEU A 9 46.90 16.58 -3.88
CA LEU A 9 45.65 16.81 -3.19
C LEU A 9 44.58 17.15 -4.25
N LEU A 10 43.64 16.23 -4.47
CA LEU A 10 42.38 16.55 -5.12
C LEU A 10 41.51 17.30 -4.10
N LEU A 11 41.44 18.62 -4.29
CA LEU A 11 40.44 19.47 -3.66
C LEU A 11 39.08 19.03 -4.21
N VAL A 12 38.32 18.26 -3.42
CA VAL A 12 36.91 17.99 -3.71
C VAL A 12 36.16 19.30 -3.42
N LEU A 13 35.96 20.10 -4.46
CA LEU A 13 35.01 21.19 -4.46
C LEU A 13 33.61 20.56 -4.41
N THR A 14 33.07 20.45 -3.19
CA THR A 14 31.64 20.25 -2.95
C THR A 14 30.89 21.46 -3.49
N LEU A 15 30.54 21.42 -4.77
CA LEU A 15 29.44 22.21 -5.31
C LEU A 15 28.15 21.63 -4.71
N ALA A 16 27.77 22.13 -3.54
CA ALA A 16 26.44 21.98 -3.01
C ALA A 16 25.47 22.67 -3.99
N CYS A 17 24.87 21.88 -4.88
CA CYS A 17 23.66 22.29 -5.59
C CYS A 17 22.52 22.22 -4.58
N GLU A 18 22.00 23.38 -4.18
CA GLU A 18 20.67 23.52 -3.58
C GLU A 18 19.61 23.07 -4.59
N GLN A 19 19.40 21.76 -4.71
CA GLN A 19 18.06 21.29 -5.06
C GLN A 19 17.18 21.69 -3.89
N ARG A 20 16.28 22.67 -4.10
CA ARG A 20 15.18 22.84 -3.16
C ARG A 20 14.47 21.49 -3.08
N PRO A 21 14.42 20.82 -1.91
CA PRO A 21 13.48 19.72 -1.75
C PRO A 21 12.11 20.27 -2.16
N ALA A 22 11.30 19.47 -2.85
CA ALA A 22 9.89 19.81 -2.99
C ALA A 22 9.41 20.19 -1.61
N GLU A 23 8.99 21.45 -1.40
CA GLU A 23 8.46 21.90 -0.12
C GLU A 23 7.38 20.90 0.25
N LEU A 24 7.62 20.12 1.31
CA LEU A 24 6.61 19.24 1.86
C LEU A 24 5.40 20.14 2.15
N PRO A 25 4.18 19.75 1.73
CA PRO A 25 3.01 20.54 2.05
C PRO A 25 2.99 20.80 3.55
N PRO A 26 2.58 22.01 3.99
CA PRO A 26 2.69 22.40 5.39
C PRO A 26 2.10 21.30 6.29
N LYS A 27 2.90 20.82 7.26
CA LYS A 27 2.50 19.81 8.27
C LYS A 27 1.34 20.27 9.17
N ARG A 28 0.72 21.42 8.90
CA ARG A 28 -0.39 21.98 9.66
C ARG A 28 -1.70 21.54 9.03
N ILE A 29 -2.37 20.60 9.68
CA ILE A 29 -3.82 20.69 9.77
C ILE A 29 -4.07 21.94 10.63
N ALA A 30 -4.88 22.87 10.15
CA ALA A 30 -5.23 24.06 10.93
C ALA A 30 -6.00 23.62 12.19
N ALA A 31 -5.29 23.26 13.25
CA ALA A 31 -5.75 23.62 14.57
C ALA A 31 -5.57 25.14 14.62
N GLU A 32 -6.60 25.88 14.23
CA GLU A 32 -6.70 27.23 14.75
C GLU A 32 -6.73 27.06 16.26
N ASP A 33 -5.73 27.59 16.96
CA ASP A 33 -5.60 27.59 18.43
C ASP A 33 -6.72 28.43 19.11
N GLY A 34 -7.88 28.58 18.47
CA GLY A 34 -9.06 29.16 19.05
C GLY A 34 -9.85 28.08 19.78
N GLU A 35 -10.16 28.32 21.05
CA GLU A 35 -11.35 27.72 21.64
C GLU A 35 -12.53 28.05 20.71
N LEU A 36 -12.97 27.08 19.90
CA LEU A 36 -14.22 27.19 19.16
C LEU A 36 -15.33 27.27 20.21
N THR A 37 -15.80 28.49 20.46
CA THR A 37 -16.83 28.76 21.46
C THR A 37 -18.13 28.08 21.04
N GLN A 38 -19.07 27.91 21.98
CA GLN A 38 -20.42 27.40 21.67
C GLN A 38 -21.16 28.24 20.60
N ASP A 39 -20.65 29.43 20.28
CA ASP A 39 -21.20 30.36 19.29
C ASP A 39 -20.66 30.14 17.86
N ASP A 40 -19.71 29.22 17.63
CA ASP A 40 -19.34 28.81 16.27
C ASP A 40 -20.47 27.95 15.68
N PRO A 41 -21.16 28.42 14.62
CA PRO A 41 -22.26 27.68 14.01
C PRO A 41 -21.83 26.31 13.45
N ASP A 42 -20.54 26.12 13.15
CA ASP A 42 -19.99 24.86 12.65
C ASP A 42 -19.40 23.97 13.75
N ALA A 43 -19.49 24.37 15.03
CA ALA A 43 -18.95 23.62 16.15
C ALA A 43 -19.53 22.20 16.24
N PHE A 44 -20.80 22.01 15.86
CA PHE A 44 -21.52 20.74 15.95
C PHE A 44 -21.84 20.11 14.58
N THR A 45 -21.24 20.61 13.51
CA THR A 45 -21.49 20.09 12.16
C THR A 45 -20.72 18.77 11.94
N ALA A 46 -21.45 17.72 11.58
CA ALA A 46 -20.86 16.43 11.21
C ALA A 46 -20.08 16.54 9.88
N ARG A 47 -18.87 15.97 9.84
CA ARG A 47 -18.15 15.72 8.57
C ARG A 47 -18.71 14.46 7.94
N LEU A 48 -19.19 14.57 6.70
CA LEU A 48 -19.77 13.48 5.94
C LEU A 48 -18.94 13.21 4.69
N PRO A 49 -18.88 11.94 4.22
CA PRO A 49 -18.24 11.63 2.94
C PRO A 49 -18.87 12.39 1.77
N LEU A 50 -18.11 12.59 0.71
CA LEU A 50 -18.60 13.30 -0.47
C LEU A 50 -19.77 12.57 -1.15
N ASP A 51 -20.74 13.37 -1.58
CA ASP A 51 -21.81 12.92 -2.48
C ASP A 51 -21.26 12.77 -3.91
N PRO A 52 -21.52 11.62 -4.57
CA PRO A 52 -21.03 11.35 -5.92
C PRO A 52 -21.62 12.26 -7.01
N GLY A 53 -22.77 12.90 -6.76
CA GLY A 53 -23.45 13.73 -7.75
C GLY A 53 -23.87 12.96 -9.01
N SER A 54 -23.92 13.66 -10.13
CA SER A 54 -24.51 13.17 -11.39
C SER A 54 -23.72 12.06 -12.09
N LEU A 55 -22.43 11.92 -11.77
CA LEU A 55 -21.53 10.91 -12.34
C LEU A 55 -21.27 9.75 -11.37
N GLY A 56 -22.07 9.65 -10.30
CA GLY A 56 -22.02 8.51 -9.40
C GLY A 56 -22.12 7.16 -10.14
N PRO A 57 -21.40 6.12 -9.66
CA PRO A 57 -20.68 6.05 -8.37
C PRO A 57 -19.29 6.72 -8.31
N SER A 58 -18.78 7.29 -9.40
CA SER A 58 -17.55 8.10 -9.37
C SER A 58 -17.76 9.39 -8.59
N LEU A 59 -16.72 9.86 -7.91
CA LEU A 59 -16.71 11.17 -7.25
C LEU A 59 -16.14 12.29 -8.15
N ALA A 60 -15.81 11.97 -9.40
CA ALA A 60 -15.18 12.91 -10.32
C ALA A 60 -16.17 13.96 -10.82
N ARG A 61 -15.70 15.21 -10.92
CA ARG A 61 -16.47 16.34 -11.44
C ARG A 61 -15.71 16.99 -12.58
N TYR A 62 -16.42 17.31 -13.66
CA TYR A 62 -15.81 17.89 -14.86
C TYR A 62 -16.46 19.22 -15.26
N GLY A 63 -15.64 20.16 -15.71
CA GLY A 63 -16.04 21.44 -16.30
C GLY A 63 -15.35 21.68 -17.65
N GLY A 64 -16.00 22.46 -18.52
CA GLY A 64 -15.52 22.76 -19.88
C GLY A 64 -15.90 21.71 -20.93
N ASP A 65 -15.27 21.80 -22.13
CA ASP A 65 -15.44 20.81 -23.21
C ASP A 65 -14.52 19.60 -22.98
N THR A 66 -15.08 18.60 -22.31
CA THR A 66 -14.34 17.42 -21.83
C THR A 66 -13.90 16.47 -22.94
N ALA A 67 -14.32 16.68 -24.19
CA ALA A 67 -13.80 15.94 -25.34
C ALA A 67 -12.27 16.07 -25.47
N ALA A 68 -11.70 17.19 -25.02
CA ALA A 68 -10.26 17.43 -25.00
C ALA A 68 -9.46 16.43 -24.14
N LEU A 69 -10.10 15.78 -23.14
CA LEU A 69 -9.43 14.81 -22.27
C LEU A 69 -8.88 13.58 -23.02
N ALA A 70 -9.41 13.30 -24.21
CA ALA A 70 -8.92 12.21 -25.06
C ALA A 70 -7.74 12.59 -25.97
N ASP A 71 -7.39 13.87 -26.07
CA ASP A 71 -6.44 14.38 -27.07
C ASP A 71 -5.05 14.66 -26.49
N SER A 72 -4.38 13.61 -26.01
CA SER A 72 -2.98 13.70 -25.54
C SER A 72 -1.99 13.98 -26.69
N ALA A 73 -2.38 13.71 -27.93
CA ALA A 73 -1.52 13.89 -29.11
C ALA A 73 -1.11 15.36 -29.31
N ARG A 74 -1.99 16.32 -28.98
CA ARG A 74 -1.64 17.75 -29.03
C ARG A 74 -0.49 18.11 -28.08
N CYS A 75 -0.43 17.49 -26.90
CA CYS A 75 0.64 17.72 -25.94
C CYS A 75 1.98 17.16 -26.44
N ALA A 76 1.95 16.00 -27.09
CA ALA A 76 3.13 15.30 -27.60
C ALA A 76 3.93 16.09 -28.65
N VAL A 77 3.31 17.09 -29.31
CA VAL A 77 3.98 17.97 -30.28
C VAL A 77 5.16 18.73 -29.64
N CYS A 78 5.01 19.18 -28.40
CA CYS A 78 6.05 19.88 -27.65
C CYS A 78 6.68 19.01 -26.56
N HIS A 79 5.96 17.98 -26.10
CA HIS A 79 6.31 17.14 -24.95
C HIS A 79 6.50 15.67 -25.35
N GLY A 80 7.29 15.44 -26.40
CA GLY A 80 7.48 14.11 -26.99
C GLY A 80 8.06 13.07 -26.03
N ASP A 81 9.08 13.43 -25.24
CA ASP A 81 9.70 12.53 -24.26
C ASP A 81 8.70 12.20 -23.12
N VAL A 82 8.01 13.22 -22.58
CA VAL A 82 6.98 13.03 -21.56
C VAL A 82 5.84 12.13 -22.07
N ALA A 83 5.31 12.41 -23.26
CA ALA A 83 4.24 11.62 -23.86
C ALA A 83 4.65 10.16 -24.09
N ALA A 84 5.88 9.92 -24.55
CA ALA A 84 6.41 8.57 -24.74
C ALA A 84 6.50 7.81 -23.40
N THR A 85 7.01 8.45 -22.34
CA THR A 85 7.07 7.80 -21.02
C THR A 85 5.67 7.51 -20.48
N TRP A 86 4.72 8.44 -20.61
CA TRP A 86 3.31 8.28 -20.24
C TRP A 86 2.65 7.08 -20.92
N LEU A 87 2.77 6.99 -22.25
CA LEU A 87 2.14 5.92 -23.03
C LEU A 87 2.74 4.54 -22.73
N SER A 88 4.01 4.50 -22.30
CA SER A 88 4.63 3.27 -21.84
C SER A 88 4.11 2.79 -20.47
N GLY A 89 3.39 3.64 -19.72
CA GLY A 89 2.93 3.40 -18.35
C GLY A 89 1.47 2.99 -18.20
N ALA A 90 1.11 2.59 -16.99
CA ALA A 90 -0.25 2.15 -16.66
C ALA A 90 -1.28 3.29 -16.83
N HIS A 91 -0.90 4.56 -16.62
CA HIS A 91 -1.79 5.70 -16.81
C HIS A 91 -2.16 5.91 -18.29
N GLY A 92 -1.19 5.87 -19.21
CA GLY A 92 -1.51 5.97 -20.64
C GLY A 92 -2.24 4.76 -21.19
N ARG A 93 -2.23 3.65 -20.44
CA ARG A 93 -2.84 2.36 -20.79
C ARG A 93 -3.81 1.92 -19.69
N SER A 94 -4.62 2.83 -19.16
CA SER A 94 -5.56 2.54 -18.07
C SER A 94 -6.95 2.18 -18.58
N SER A 95 -7.26 2.42 -19.86
CA SER A 95 -8.59 2.27 -20.44
C SER A 95 -8.80 0.87 -21.05
N PHE A 96 -9.84 0.67 -21.86
CA PHE A 96 -10.26 -0.64 -22.41
C PHE A 96 -9.22 -1.30 -23.34
N ASP A 97 -8.23 -0.54 -23.79
CA ASP A 97 -7.07 -1.05 -24.52
C ASP A 97 -6.11 -1.86 -23.62
N ASN A 98 -6.21 -1.69 -22.30
CA ASN A 98 -5.61 -2.57 -21.30
C ASN A 98 -6.48 -3.82 -21.10
N PRO A 99 -6.00 -5.00 -21.50
CA PRO A 99 -6.83 -6.20 -21.54
C PRO A 99 -7.14 -6.76 -20.15
N TRP A 100 -6.30 -6.51 -19.13
CA TRP A 100 -6.57 -6.91 -17.75
C TRP A 100 -7.70 -6.06 -17.16
N TYR A 101 -7.59 -4.74 -17.26
CA TYR A 101 -8.67 -3.83 -16.85
C TYR A 101 -9.97 -4.10 -17.60
N ARG A 102 -9.90 -4.20 -18.95
CA ARG A 102 -11.06 -4.47 -19.80
C ARG A 102 -11.80 -5.72 -19.35
N SER A 103 -11.09 -6.81 -19.05
CA SER A 103 -11.72 -8.06 -18.63
C SER A 103 -12.56 -7.88 -17.35
N SER A 104 -12.04 -7.11 -16.39
CA SER A 104 -12.73 -6.79 -15.14
C SER A 104 -13.95 -5.87 -15.37
N VAL A 105 -13.80 -4.78 -16.12
CA VAL A 105 -14.91 -3.83 -16.34
C VAL A 105 -15.99 -4.41 -17.26
N ASP A 106 -15.65 -5.19 -18.29
CA ASP A 106 -16.64 -5.86 -19.13
C ASP A 106 -17.44 -6.87 -18.29
N ALA A 107 -16.80 -7.66 -17.42
CA ALA A 107 -17.49 -8.57 -16.51
C ALA A 107 -18.34 -7.82 -15.47
N PHE A 108 -17.84 -6.72 -14.92
CA PHE A 108 -18.61 -5.87 -14.02
C PHE A 108 -19.88 -5.33 -14.70
N ARG A 109 -19.77 -4.86 -15.95
CA ARG A 109 -20.91 -4.33 -16.72
C ARG A 109 -21.95 -5.39 -17.05
N VAL A 110 -21.53 -6.64 -17.30
CA VAL A 110 -22.45 -7.77 -17.44
C VAL A 110 -23.21 -8.03 -16.14
N ASP A 111 -22.52 -7.96 -15.00
CA ASP A 111 -23.11 -8.24 -13.70
C ASP A 111 -24.00 -7.10 -13.17
N HIS A 112 -23.72 -5.82 -13.48
CA HIS A 112 -24.36 -4.66 -12.83
C HIS A 112 -24.90 -3.58 -13.76
N GLY A 113 -24.37 -3.44 -14.97
CA GLY A 113 -24.79 -2.41 -15.89
C GLY A 113 -23.74 -1.33 -16.14
N GLU A 114 -24.12 -0.42 -17.02
CA GLU A 114 -23.21 0.53 -17.65
C GLU A 114 -23.01 1.77 -16.76
N THR A 115 -24.06 2.23 -16.10
CA THR A 115 -24.03 3.38 -15.18
C THR A 115 -23.20 3.09 -13.94
N GLU A 116 -23.32 1.92 -13.35
CA GLU A 116 -22.54 1.50 -12.17
C GLU A 116 -21.04 1.43 -12.49
N SER A 117 -20.69 1.14 -13.74
CA SER A 117 -19.27 1.08 -14.18
C SER A 117 -18.57 2.45 -14.20
N ARG A 118 -19.31 3.54 -13.99
CA ARG A 118 -18.72 4.86 -13.72
C ARG A 118 -17.76 4.82 -12.52
N PHE A 119 -17.97 3.92 -11.56
CA PHE A 119 -17.00 3.61 -10.49
C PHE A 119 -15.58 3.41 -11.03
N CYS A 120 -15.43 2.57 -12.06
CA CYS A 120 -14.15 2.32 -12.71
C CYS A 120 -13.67 3.57 -13.47
N GLY A 121 -14.60 4.23 -14.17
CA GLY A 121 -14.32 5.39 -15.01
C GLY A 121 -13.73 6.60 -14.28
N GLY A 122 -13.99 6.74 -12.97
CA GLY A 122 -13.44 7.83 -12.15
C GLY A 122 -11.91 7.82 -12.09
N CYS A 123 -11.30 6.63 -12.20
CA CYS A 123 -9.85 6.46 -12.12
C CYS A 123 -9.24 5.95 -13.44
N HIS A 124 -9.99 5.18 -14.24
CA HIS A 124 -9.45 4.53 -15.44
C HIS A 124 -9.80 5.25 -16.75
N ASP A 125 -11.00 5.82 -16.84
CA ASP A 125 -11.56 6.32 -18.10
C ASP A 125 -12.11 7.77 -18.02
N PRO A 126 -11.31 8.79 -17.61
CA PRO A 126 -11.81 10.16 -17.49
C PRO A 126 -12.50 10.68 -18.77
N ALA A 127 -11.99 10.34 -19.95
CA ALA A 127 -12.56 10.75 -21.23
C ALA A 127 -13.93 10.10 -21.52
N LEU A 128 -14.11 8.81 -21.19
CA LEU A 128 -15.40 8.14 -21.37
C LEU A 128 -16.41 8.58 -20.30
N LEU A 129 -15.97 8.73 -19.05
CA LEU A 129 -16.82 9.16 -17.93
C LEU A 129 -17.35 10.58 -18.13
N SER A 130 -16.46 11.53 -18.40
CA SER A 130 -16.79 12.96 -18.53
C SER A 130 -17.70 13.27 -19.72
N THR A 131 -17.70 12.43 -20.76
CA THR A 131 -18.58 12.54 -21.91
C THR A 131 -19.82 11.63 -21.82
N GLN A 132 -20.02 10.96 -20.68
CA GLN A 132 -21.10 9.99 -20.43
C GLN A 132 -21.13 8.84 -21.45
N ALA A 133 -20.01 8.60 -22.14
CA ALA A 133 -19.90 7.50 -23.09
C ALA A 133 -19.86 6.13 -22.39
N LEU A 134 -19.54 6.08 -21.10
CA LEU A 134 -19.64 4.86 -20.29
C LEU A 134 -21.08 4.37 -20.09
N ASP A 135 -22.09 5.21 -20.25
CA ASP A 135 -23.51 4.86 -20.00
C ASP A 135 -24.16 4.05 -21.13
N ARG A 136 -23.35 3.63 -22.10
CA ARG A 136 -23.72 2.83 -23.27
C ARG A 136 -22.59 1.84 -23.58
N PRO A 137 -22.79 0.87 -24.49
CA PRO A 137 -21.72 -0.04 -24.88
C PRO A 137 -20.49 0.72 -25.38
N VAL A 138 -19.33 0.44 -24.79
CA VAL A 138 -18.05 1.04 -25.20
C VAL A 138 -17.57 0.31 -26.45
N GLU A 139 -17.62 0.98 -27.60
CA GLU A 139 -17.18 0.43 -28.87
C GLU A 139 -15.65 0.43 -29.00
N PRO A 140 -15.04 -0.67 -29.50
CA PRO A 140 -13.59 -0.75 -29.71
C PRO A 140 -12.96 0.33 -30.57
N GLU A 141 -13.71 0.94 -31.49
CA GLU A 141 -13.24 2.01 -32.38
C GLU A 141 -13.42 3.41 -31.77
N ASP A 142 -14.02 3.54 -30.60
CA ASP A 142 -14.10 4.82 -29.89
C ASP A 142 -12.70 5.20 -29.36
N PRO A 143 -12.07 6.29 -29.85
CA PRO A 143 -10.72 6.66 -29.43
C PRO A 143 -10.62 6.99 -27.94
N ARG A 144 -11.72 7.40 -27.29
CA ARG A 144 -11.74 7.66 -25.83
C ARG A 144 -11.46 6.41 -25.02
N ALA A 145 -11.78 5.22 -25.55
CA ALA A 145 -11.55 3.93 -24.91
C ALA A 145 -10.08 3.46 -24.99
N HIS A 146 -9.21 4.28 -25.55
CA HIS A 146 -7.77 4.08 -25.62
C HIS A 146 -7.01 5.26 -24.97
N ALA A 147 -7.70 6.31 -24.52
CA ALA A 147 -7.05 7.54 -24.06
C ALA A 147 -6.38 7.43 -22.69
N GLY A 148 -6.82 6.48 -21.86
CA GLY A 148 -6.36 6.30 -20.48
C GLY A 148 -6.54 7.57 -19.63
N ILE A 149 -5.66 7.75 -18.64
CA ILE A 149 -5.51 8.98 -17.87
C ILE A 149 -4.61 9.93 -18.68
N GLY A 150 -5.20 10.68 -19.61
CA GLY A 150 -4.51 11.65 -20.46
C GLY A 150 -3.95 12.87 -19.71
N CYS A 151 -3.12 13.67 -20.39
CA CYS A 151 -2.39 14.79 -19.76
C CYS A 151 -3.32 15.76 -19.03
N LEU A 152 -4.44 16.13 -19.66
CA LEU A 152 -5.40 17.08 -19.10
C LEU A 152 -6.17 16.54 -17.88
N ALA A 153 -6.23 15.21 -17.69
CA ALA A 153 -6.86 14.66 -16.47
C ALA A 153 -6.10 15.12 -15.21
N CYS A 154 -4.77 15.16 -15.24
CA CYS A 154 -3.96 15.65 -14.13
C CYS A 154 -3.71 17.17 -14.22
N HIS A 155 -3.26 17.66 -15.38
CA HIS A 155 -2.84 19.06 -15.56
C HIS A 155 -3.99 20.07 -15.58
N SER A 156 -5.25 19.59 -15.60
CA SER A 156 -6.44 20.44 -15.43
C SER A 156 -7.23 20.11 -14.17
N THR A 157 -6.65 19.38 -13.22
CA THR A 157 -7.25 19.22 -11.90
C THR A 157 -7.11 20.51 -11.11
N VAL A 158 -8.24 21.05 -10.68
CA VAL A 158 -8.39 22.35 -10.02
C VAL A 158 -8.84 22.22 -8.56
N ASP A 159 -9.21 21.03 -8.12
CA ASP A 159 -9.51 20.71 -6.72
C ASP A 159 -9.47 19.18 -6.49
N THR A 160 -9.16 18.75 -5.27
CA THR A 160 -9.11 17.32 -4.88
C THR A 160 -9.65 17.11 -3.47
N ALA A 161 -10.21 15.93 -3.22
CA ALA A 161 -10.66 15.51 -1.90
C ALA A 161 -10.04 14.16 -1.49
N ALA A 162 -10.13 13.83 -0.21
CA ALA A 162 -9.51 12.65 0.39
C ALA A 162 -10.36 11.36 0.30
N ASP A 163 -11.55 11.41 -0.30
CA ASP A 163 -12.49 10.28 -0.36
C ASP A 163 -11.97 9.08 -1.18
N GLY A 164 -11.25 9.33 -2.27
CA GLY A 164 -10.92 8.29 -3.26
C GLY A 164 -11.99 8.15 -4.35
N ASN A 165 -12.00 7.04 -5.09
CA ASN A 165 -12.97 6.76 -6.18
C ASN A 165 -13.13 7.92 -7.20
N GLY A 166 -12.03 8.56 -7.57
CA GLY A 166 -11.99 9.68 -8.50
C GLY A 166 -12.41 11.01 -7.87
N SER A 167 -12.17 11.24 -6.58
CA SER A 167 -12.56 12.47 -5.85
C SER A 167 -11.76 13.72 -6.26
N LEU A 168 -11.87 14.10 -7.52
CA LEU A 168 -11.17 15.21 -8.17
C LEU A 168 -12.13 16.07 -9.01
N ARG A 169 -11.82 17.36 -9.10
CA ARG A 169 -12.50 18.29 -9.99
C ARG A 169 -11.54 18.71 -11.11
N VAL A 170 -11.92 18.40 -12.34
CA VAL A 170 -11.16 18.73 -13.54
C VAL A 170 -11.90 19.78 -14.34
N ASP A 171 -11.22 20.87 -14.68
CA ASP A 171 -11.77 21.92 -15.51
C ASP A 171 -10.85 22.16 -16.69
N VAL A 172 -11.28 21.76 -17.88
CA VAL A 172 -10.50 21.91 -19.12
C VAL A 172 -10.77 23.22 -19.85
N THR A 173 -11.58 24.11 -19.25
CA THR A 173 -11.79 25.47 -19.76
C THR A 173 -10.45 26.19 -19.86
N ASP A 174 -10.29 27.01 -20.90
CA ASP A 174 -9.09 27.80 -21.16
C ASP A 174 -7.80 26.95 -21.25
N THR A 175 -7.88 25.74 -21.80
CA THR A 175 -6.67 24.96 -22.15
C THR A 175 -5.88 25.73 -23.21
N LEU A 176 -4.76 26.33 -22.80
CA LEU A 176 -3.91 27.14 -23.67
C LEU A 176 -2.90 26.25 -24.41
N PHE A 177 -2.91 26.27 -25.74
CA PHE A 177 -1.87 25.68 -26.57
C PHE A 177 -1.00 26.81 -27.15
N PRO A 178 0.20 27.05 -26.61
CA PRO A 178 1.00 28.22 -26.97
C PRO A 178 1.73 28.01 -28.31
N ASP A 179 2.01 29.12 -29.01
CA ASP A 179 3.12 29.18 -29.95
C ASP A 179 4.44 29.14 -29.17
N PRO A 180 5.31 28.13 -29.35
CA PRO A 180 6.59 28.02 -28.64
C PRO A 180 7.52 29.23 -28.85
N ALA A 181 7.34 30.00 -29.93
CA ALA A 181 8.11 31.22 -30.17
C ALA A 181 7.58 32.43 -29.38
N ASN A 182 6.39 32.35 -28.77
CA ASN A 182 5.76 33.43 -28.02
C ASN A 182 5.92 33.21 -26.51
N ALA A 183 6.91 33.87 -25.91
CA ALA A 183 7.22 33.75 -24.48
C ALA A 183 6.02 34.05 -23.56
N THR A 184 5.16 35.01 -23.92
CA THR A 184 3.97 35.35 -23.12
C THR A 184 2.95 34.21 -23.12
N GLN A 185 2.74 33.57 -24.27
CA GLN A 185 1.85 32.41 -24.35
C GLN A 185 2.42 31.19 -23.63
N VAL A 186 3.73 30.97 -23.73
CA VAL A 186 4.42 29.89 -23.01
C VAL A 186 4.30 30.07 -21.50
N GLU A 187 4.47 31.28 -20.98
CA GLU A 187 4.32 31.54 -19.54
C GLU A 187 2.86 31.34 -19.08
N ALA A 188 1.88 31.82 -19.86
CA ALA A 188 0.46 31.58 -19.56
C ALA A 188 0.12 30.08 -19.56
N HIS A 189 0.65 29.31 -20.52
CA HIS A 189 0.52 27.85 -20.57
C HIS A 189 1.16 27.20 -19.35
N ARG A 190 2.39 27.59 -18.98
CA ARG A 190 3.10 27.05 -17.82
C ARG A 190 2.34 27.25 -16.52
N SER A 191 1.75 28.43 -16.33
CA SER A 191 0.91 28.73 -15.17
C SER A 191 -0.36 27.87 -15.17
N ARG A 192 -1.02 27.74 -16.31
CA ARG A 192 -2.27 26.95 -16.44
C ARG A 192 -2.07 25.44 -16.29
N MET A 193 -0.94 24.90 -16.74
CA MET A 193 -0.63 23.46 -16.69
C MET A 193 0.12 23.04 -15.44
N ARG A 194 0.29 23.93 -14.46
CA ARG A 194 0.89 23.60 -13.16
C ARG A 194 -0.03 24.02 -12.00
N PRO A 195 -1.29 23.53 -11.96
CA PRO A 195 -2.19 23.85 -10.86
C PRO A 195 -1.66 23.28 -9.54
N ASP A 196 -1.99 23.94 -8.43
CA ASP A 196 -1.51 23.58 -7.08
C ASP A 196 -1.71 22.08 -6.72
N PRO A 197 -2.84 21.42 -7.06
CA PRO A 197 -3.04 19.99 -6.78
C PRO A 197 -1.97 19.05 -7.35
N LEU A 198 -1.22 19.43 -8.41
CA LEU A 198 -0.14 18.59 -8.94
C LEU A 198 1.01 18.38 -7.96
N ALA A 199 1.20 19.31 -7.01
CA ALA A 199 2.22 19.18 -5.97
C ALA A 199 1.74 18.35 -4.77
N GLU A 200 0.45 18.03 -4.70
CA GLU A 200 -0.17 17.41 -3.53
C GLU A 200 -0.33 15.89 -3.69
N ALA A 201 -0.02 15.14 -2.64
CA ALA A 201 -0.30 13.69 -2.61
C ALA A 201 -1.80 13.37 -2.74
N ARG A 202 -2.69 14.30 -2.38
CA ARG A 202 -4.16 14.15 -2.49
C ARG A 202 -4.64 13.94 -3.92
N LEU A 203 -3.94 14.46 -4.93
CA LEU A 203 -4.23 14.16 -6.33
C LEU A 203 -4.08 12.66 -6.61
N CYS A 204 -2.96 12.07 -6.22
CA CYS A 204 -2.76 10.63 -6.34
C CYS A 204 -3.80 9.86 -5.53
N GLY A 205 -4.08 10.31 -4.30
CA GLY A 205 -5.07 9.73 -3.40
C GLY A 205 -6.50 9.71 -3.95
N SER A 206 -6.84 10.61 -4.87
CA SER A 206 -8.16 10.62 -5.52
C SER A 206 -8.40 9.33 -6.32
N CYS A 207 -7.36 8.65 -6.80
CA CYS A 207 -7.47 7.37 -7.52
C CYS A 207 -6.81 6.19 -6.79
N HIS A 208 -5.75 6.44 -6.00
CA HIS A 208 -5.04 5.43 -5.21
C HIS A 208 -5.63 5.21 -3.80
N ARG A 209 -6.84 5.74 -3.59
CA ARG A 209 -7.79 5.28 -2.59
C ARG A 209 -9.06 4.86 -3.31
N SER A 210 -9.53 3.63 -3.06
CA SER A 210 -10.74 3.12 -3.67
C SER A 210 -11.54 2.27 -2.69
N PHE A 211 -12.84 2.21 -2.91
CA PHE A 211 -13.78 1.45 -2.09
C PHE A 211 -14.98 1.01 -2.92
N VAL A 212 -15.61 -0.08 -2.50
CA VAL A 212 -16.93 -0.49 -3.02
C VAL A 212 -17.98 -0.35 -1.92
N GLY A 213 -19.22 -0.12 -2.31
CA GLY A 213 -20.34 0.08 -1.39
C GLY A 213 -21.67 -0.11 -2.10
N GLU A 214 -22.76 0.38 -1.48
CA GLU A 214 -24.13 0.16 -1.97
C GLU A 214 -24.32 0.62 -3.43
N MET A 215 -23.68 1.73 -3.80
CA MET A 215 -23.76 2.31 -5.14
C MET A 215 -23.22 1.41 -6.26
N VAL A 216 -22.42 0.39 -5.93
CA VAL A 216 -21.89 -0.62 -6.87
C VAL A 216 -22.37 -2.03 -6.52
N GLY A 217 -23.45 -2.13 -5.73
CA GLY A 217 -24.12 -3.38 -5.36
C GLY A 217 -23.43 -4.22 -4.28
N THR A 218 -22.49 -3.64 -3.55
CA THR A 218 -21.94 -4.24 -2.33
C THR A 218 -22.77 -3.76 -1.12
N PRO A 219 -23.28 -4.65 -0.26
CA PRO A 219 -24.23 -4.27 0.80
C PRO A 219 -23.66 -3.37 1.91
N HIS A 220 -22.35 -3.12 1.90
CA HIS A 220 -21.63 -2.36 2.91
C HIS A 220 -20.34 -1.78 2.30
N HIS A 221 -19.74 -0.81 2.98
CA HIS A 221 -18.46 -0.25 2.58
C HIS A 221 -17.32 -1.28 2.72
N VAL A 222 -16.58 -1.49 1.65
CA VAL A 222 -15.36 -2.29 1.64
C VAL A 222 -14.23 -1.44 1.06
N ASN A 223 -13.22 -1.17 1.89
CA ASN A 223 -12.00 -0.53 1.42
C ASN A 223 -11.29 -1.47 0.43
N GLY A 224 -10.95 -0.94 -0.75
CA GLY A 224 -10.13 -1.60 -1.73
C GLY A 224 -8.66 -1.20 -1.56
N ILE A 225 -8.23 -0.25 -2.40
CA ILE A 225 -6.88 0.31 -2.38
C ILE A 225 -6.84 1.48 -1.38
N ASP A 226 -5.78 1.61 -0.59
CA ASP A 226 -5.50 2.84 0.17
C ASP A 226 -3.98 3.03 0.32
N ASP A 227 -3.29 3.24 -0.80
CA ASP A 227 -1.84 3.44 -0.80
C ASP A 227 -1.47 4.77 -0.12
N ILE A 228 -2.32 5.80 -0.25
CA ILE A 228 -2.09 7.12 0.36
C ILE A 228 -2.19 7.11 1.88
N GLY A 229 -3.18 6.41 2.46
CA GLY A 229 -3.30 6.27 3.91
C GLY A 229 -2.05 5.60 4.49
N SER A 230 -1.68 4.48 3.88
CA SER A 230 -0.49 3.71 4.24
C SER A 230 0.79 4.55 4.18
N TRP A 231 0.94 5.39 3.15
CA TRP A 231 2.08 6.31 3.03
C TRP A 231 2.12 7.37 4.12
N ARG A 232 0.98 8.01 4.42
CA ARG A 232 0.90 9.02 5.49
C ARG A 232 1.25 8.47 6.86
N ASP A 233 0.92 7.21 7.11
CA ASP A 233 1.19 6.55 8.39
C ASP A 233 2.66 6.14 8.54
N GLY A 234 3.44 6.16 7.45
CA GLY A 234 4.83 5.71 7.40
C GLY A 234 5.89 6.83 7.43
N PRO A 235 7.16 6.47 7.66
CA PRO A 235 8.25 7.44 7.78
C PRO A 235 8.59 8.13 6.46
N TYR A 236 8.16 7.59 5.31
CA TYR A 236 8.31 8.24 4.01
C TYR A 236 7.48 9.52 3.87
N ALA A 237 6.40 9.65 4.64
CA ALA A 237 5.62 10.90 4.77
C ALA A 237 6.05 11.73 6.00
N GLY A 238 7.14 11.36 6.66
CA GLY A 238 7.61 11.99 7.89
C GLY A 238 6.85 11.58 9.15
N SER A 239 6.06 10.49 9.10
CA SER A 239 5.42 9.92 10.30
C SER A 239 6.31 8.87 10.96
N HIS A 240 6.80 9.19 12.15
CA HIS A 240 7.62 8.29 12.97
C HIS A 240 6.83 7.67 14.13
N ALA A 241 5.50 7.67 14.05
CA ALA A 241 4.68 7.22 15.16
C ALA A 241 4.58 5.68 15.25
N GLN A 242 4.86 4.94 14.17
CA GLN A 242 4.61 3.49 14.14
C GLN A 242 5.62 2.69 14.94
N ARG A 243 6.89 3.09 14.93
CA ARG A 243 8.04 2.38 15.51
C ARG A 243 9.30 3.22 15.42
N ILE A 244 10.31 2.83 16.21
CA ILE A 244 11.71 3.26 16.03
C ILE A 244 12.35 2.27 15.06
N ASP A 245 12.93 2.77 13.97
CA ASP A 245 13.55 1.96 12.92
C ASP A 245 14.66 2.74 12.21
N GLU A 246 15.44 2.11 11.32
CA GLU A 246 16.44 2.88 10.58
C GLU A 246 15.81 4.08 9.85
N PRO A 247 16.45 5.27 9.90
CA PRO A 247 15.98 6.43 9.17
C PRO A 247 15.84 6.14 7.67
N VAL A 248 14.76 6.64 7.09
CA VAL A 248 14.54 6.64 5.64
C VAL A 248 14.45 8.08 5.15
N GLU A 249 14.79 8.29 3.88
CA GLU A 249 14.56 9.58 3.23
C GLU A 249 13.05 9.78 3.04
N GLU A 250 12.52 10.93 3.47
CA GLU A 250 11.15 11.32 3.18
C GLU A 250 10.97 11.48 1.67
N GLN A 251 9.88 10.93 1.12
CA GLN A 251 9.62 10.92 -0.32
C GLN A 251 8.13 11.18 -0.59
N SER A 252 7.85 11.99 -1.61
CA SER A 252 6.51 12.11 -2.17
C SER A 252 6.24 11.01 -3.19
N CYS A 253 4.96 10.82 -3.56
CA CYS A 253 4.57 9.89 -4.60
C CYS A 253 5.31 10.16 -5.92
N THR A 254 5.43 11.45 -6.30
CA THR A 254 6.14 11.88 -7.52
C THR A 254 7.66 11.74 -7.39
N GLY A 255 8.22 11.86 -6.19
CA GLY A 255 9.64 11.59 -5.91
C GLY A 255 10.02 10.15 -6.26
N CYS A 256 9.24 9.17 -5.83
CA CYS A 256 9.50 7.76 -6.11
C CYS A 256 9.06 7.31 -7.50
N HIS A 257 7.85 7.70 -7.94
CA HIS A 257 7.22 7.15 -9.15
C HIS A 257 7.42 7.99 -10.41
N MET A 258 7.88 9.24 -10.30
CA MET A 258 8.18 10.13 -11.44
C MET A 258 9.64 10.64 -11.41
N PRO A 259 10.64 9.74 -11.42
CA PRO A 259 12.04 10.14 -11.35
C PRO A 259 12.45 10.98 -12.57
N ALA A 260 13.53 11.75 -12.43
CA ALA A 260 14.12 12.48 -13.55
C ALA A 260 14.73 11.49 -14.56
N VAL A 261 14.46 11.70 -15.85
CA VAL A 261 14.97 10.89 -16.96
C VAL A 261 15.47 11.80 -18.09
N PRO A 262 16.43 11.34 -18.91
CA PRO A 262 16.90 12.09 -20.07
C PRO A 262 15.77 12.43 -21.05
N ALA A 263 15.73 13.69 -21.49
CA ALA A 263 14.92 14.14 -22.61
C ALA A 263 15.72 14.03 -23.90
N THR A 264 15.43 13.00 -24.69
CA THR A 264 16.20 12.64 -25.89
C THR A 264 15.56 13.13 -27.19
N HIS A 265 14.32 13.62 -27.13
CA HIS A 265 13.51 14.03 -28.27
C HIS A 265 13.23 15.55 -28.29
N GLY A 266 13.99 16.33 -27.52
CA GLY A 266 13.88 17.79 -27.54
C GLY A 266 12.63 18.34 -26.86
N ASP A 267 12.12 17.63 -25.84
CA ASP A 267 10.97 18.04 -25.04
C ASP A 267 11.15 19.47 -24.49
N LEU A 268 10.18 20.35 -24.77
CA LEU A 268 10.26 21.75 -24.37
C LEU A 268 10.10 21.97 -22.85
N ALA A 269 9.67 20.95 -22.10
CA ALA A 269 9.68 20.98 -20.64
C ALA A 269 11.04 20.59 -20.04
N ALA A 270 12.02 20.18 -20.85
CA ALA A 270 13.30 19.72 -20.35
C ALA A 270 14.06 20.84 -19.62
N THR A 271 14.54 20.53 -18.42
CA THR A 271 15.46 21.37 -17.66
C THR A 271 16.77 20.61 -17.52
N ASP A 272 17.87 21.20 -17.95
CA ASP A 272 19.20 20.55 -17.99
C ASP A 272 19.21 19.21 -18.74
N GLY A 273 18.39 19.10 -19.78
CA GLY A 273 18.25 17.87 -20.58
C GLY A 273 17.46 16.76 -19.90
N LEU A 274 16.76 17.04 -18.80
CA LEU A 274 15.96 16.08 -18.05
C LEU A 274 14.48 16.48 -18.00
N VAL A 275 13.60 15.48 -17.98
CA VAL A 275 12.16 15.61 -17.68
C VAL A 275 11.78 14.64 -16.56
N ARG A 276 10.62 14.86 -15.92
CA ARG A 276 10.04 13.88 -15.00
C ARG A 276 9.37 12.77 -15.80
N SER A 277 9.70 11.52 -15.51
CA SER A 277 9.07 10.38 -16.16
C SER A 277 7.58 10.31 -15.80
N HIS A 278 6.72 10.25 -16.81
CA HIS A 278 5.27 10.06 -16.63
C HIS A 278 4.85 8.60 -16.78
N ALA A 279 5.83 7.69 -16.78
CA ALA A 279 5.61 6.25 -16.79
C ALA A 279 4.91 5.72 -15.52
N VAL A 280 5.01 6.48 -14.41
CA VAL A 280 4.46 6.18 -13.07
C VAL A 280 4.62 4.70 -12.73
N ARG A 281 5.88 4.24 -12.72
CA ARG A 281 6.21 2.81 -12.65
C ARG A 281 5.88 2.23 -11.28
N GLY A 282 5.38 1.00 -11.30
CA GLY A 282 5.16 0.14 -10.14
C GLY A 282 5.47 -1.31 -10.54
N ALA A 283 4.84 -2.28 -9.92
CA ALA A 283 5.02 -3.71 -10.20
C ALA A 283 4.34 -4.20 -11.51
N HIS A 284 4.21 -3.34 -12.54
CA HIS A 284 3.46 -3.62 -13.78
C HIS A 284 4.24 -4.49 -14.78
N THR A 285 4.97 -5.50 -14.30
CA THR A 285 5.85 -6.36 -15.10
C THR A 285 5.11 -7.16 -16.18
N ALA A 286 3.79 -7.35 -16.02
CA ALA A 286 2.90 -7.90 -17.03
C ALA A 286 2.78 -7.02 -18.29
N MET A 287 2.87 -5.69 -18.15
CA MET A 287 2.79 -4.75 -19.27
C MET A 287 4.14 -4.52 -19.93
N ALA A 288 5.17 -4.28 -19.11
CA ALA A 288 6.53 -4.05 -19.56
C ALA A 288 7.51 -4.54 -18.48
N ASP A 289 8.35 -5.51 -18.84
CA ASP A 289 9.40 -6.02 -17.96
C ASP A 289 10.70 -5.21 -18.16
N ASP A 290 10.65 -3.94 -17.72
CA ASP A 290 11.77 -3.00 -17.84
C ASP A 290 12.64 -2.93 -16.57
N ALA A 291 13.81 -2.32 -16.70
CA ALA A 291 14.82 -2.29 -15.62
C ALA A 291 14.32 -1.54 -14.37
N ARG A 292 13.51 -0.49 -14.53
CA ARG A 292 13.04 0.33 -13.40
C ARG A 292 11.99 -0.43 -12.58
N ALA A 293 11.10 -1.17 -13.23
CA ALA A 293 10.14 -2.02 -12.50
C ALA A 293 10.85 -3.10 -11.66
N ARG A 294 11.91 -3.73 -12.22
CA ARG A 294 12.73 -4.72 -11.48
C ARG A 294 13.46 -4.10 -10.30
N GLU A 295 14.11 -2.94 -10.49
CA GLU A 295 14.81 -2.21 -9.41
C GLU A 295 13.87 -1.85 -8.25
N LEU A 296 12.66 -1.36 -8.55
CA LEU A 296 11.65 -1.06 -7.53
C LEU A 296 11.23 -2.32 -6.77
N LEU A 297 11.04 -3.45 -7.46
CA LEU A 297 10.66 -4.72 -6.84
C LEU A 297 11.78 -5.32 -5.98
N GLU A 298 13.03 -5.29 -6.45
CA GLU A 298 14.20 -5.82 -5.75
C GLU A 298 14.53 -5.04 -4.47
N SER A 299 14.17 -3.75 -4.42
CA SER A 299 14.34 -2.90 -3.24
C SER A 299 13.13 -2.87 -2.31
N ALA A 300 11.97 -3.37 -2.76
CA ALA A 300 10.71 -3.25 -2.05
C ALA A 300 10.68 -4.03 -0.73
N ALA A 301 11.24 -5.25 -0.71
CA ALA A 301 11.19 -6.14 0.44
C ALA A 301 12.41 -7.06 0.54
N THR A 302 12.70 -7.53 1.75
CA THR A 302 13.72 -8.53 2.03
C THR A 302 13.09 -9.82 2.57
N ILE A 303 13.83 -10.93 2.46
CA ILE A 303 13.46 -12.22 3.03
C ILE A 303 14.65 -12.79 3.80
N ASP A 304 14.41 -13.38 4.97
CA ASP A 304 15.45 -13.98 5.80
C ASP A 304 14.91 -15.23 6.53
N VAL A 305 15.79 -16.21 6.76
CA VAL A 305 15.48 -17.35 7.64
C VAL A 305 15.97 -16.97 9.01
N ALA A 306 15.07 -16.65 9.93
CA ALA A 306 15.45 -16.00 11.18
C ALA A 306 15.86 -16.99 12.29
N ARG A 307 15.28 -18.20 12.29
CA ARG A 307 15.63 -19.28 13.22
C ARG A 307 15.21 -20.65 12.67
N ALA A 308 15.82 -21.70 13.19
CA ALA A 308 15.49 -23.09 12.90
C ALA A 308 15.19 -23.85 14.19
N GLN A 309 14.29 -24.82 14.14
CA GLN A 309 14.00 -25.74 15.23
C GLN A 309 14.55 -27.13 14.90
N ILE A 310 15.40 -27.65 15.78
CA ILE A 310 15.98 -29.00 15.69
C ILE A 310 15.77 -29.66 17.05
N ASP A 311 15.31 -30.92 17.07
CA ASP A 311 15.02 -31.68 18.30
C ASP A 311 14.11 -30.92 19.30
N GLY A 312 13.24 -30.04 18.80
CA GLY A 312 12.31 -29.25 19.62
C GLY A 312 12.87 -27.92 20.15
N GLU A 313 14.15 -27.62 19.94
CA GLU A 313 14.79 -26.38 20.39
C GLU A 313 14.92 -25.36 19.26
N TRP A 314 14.53 -24.11 19.51
CA TRP A 314 14.72 -23.01 18.56
C TRP A 314 16.15 -22.47 18.68
N LEU A 315 16.88 -22.50 17.58
CA LEU A 315 18.26 -22.12 17.45
C LEU A 315 18.44 -21.10 16.32
N GLU A 316 19.60 -20.44 16.30
CA GLU A 316 19.97 -19.62 15.15
C GLU A 316 20.13 -20.49 13.89
N PRO A 317 19.86 -19.94 12.69
CA PRO A 317 19.91 -20.70 11.44
C PRO A 317 21.23 -21.45 11.21
N ASP A 318 22.35 -20.87 11.66
CA ASP A 318 23.68 -21.45 11.51
C ASP A 318 23.85 -22.78 12.28
N ALA A 319 23.06 -23.01 13.33
CA ALA A 319 23.07 -24.27 14.08
C ALA A 319 22.66 -25.46 13.20
N LEU A 320 21.86 -25.22 12.16
CA LEU A 320 21.46 -26.23 11.19
C LEU A 320 22.65 -26.68 10.33
N ALA A 321 23.49 -25.74 9.91
CA ALA A 321 24.73 -26.05 9.19
C ALA A 321 25.76 -26.73 10.11
N ALA A 322 25.76 -26.42 11.41
CA ALA A 322 26.64 -27.04 12.39
C ALA A 322 26.23 -28.46 12.80
N SER A 323 24.98 -28.87 12.52
CA SER A 323 24.45 -30.18 12.90
C SER A 323 24.89 -31.27 11.90
N PRO A 324 25.72 -32.26 12.30
CA PRO A 324 26.25 -33.25 11.37
C PRO A 324 25.19 -34.22 10.85
N ARG A 325 24.13 -34.44 11.63
CA ARG A 325 23.01 -35.33 11.32
C ARG A 325 21.73 -34.73 11.89
N VAL A 326 20.67 -34.73 11.09
CA VAL A 326 19.37 -34.19 11.49
C VAL A 326 18.29 -35.22 11.18
N ARG A 327 17.33 -35.39 12.10
CA ARG A 327 16.25 -36.38 11.98
C ARG A 327 14.94 -35.82 12.53
N GLY A 328 13.82 -36.43 12.14
CA GLY A 328 12.51 -36.09 12.67
C GLY A 328 11.99 -34.75 12.17
N ARG A 329 11.25 -34.04 13.02
CA ARG A 329 10.62 -32.76 12.67
C ARG A 329 11.62 -31.62 12.79
N VAL A 330 11.73 -30.85 11.72
CA VAL A 330 12.44 -29.56 11.68
C VAL A 330 11.44 -28.45 11.39
N ALA A 331 11.70 -27.25 11.90
CA ALA A 331 10.90 -26.07 11.63
C ALA A 331 11.75 -24.83 11.34
N PHE A 332 11.21 -23.86 10.60
CA PHE A 332 11.91 -22.63 10.21
C PHE A 332 10.94 -21.45 10.29
N ASP A 333 11.37 -20.34 10.89
CA ASP A 333 10.63 -19.08 10.77
C ASP A 333 11.28 -18.24 9.68
N VAL A 334 10.53 -18.02 8.59
CA VAL A 334 10.93 -17.17 7.48
C VAL A 334 10.26 -15.81 7.64
N VAL A 335 11.06 -14.75 7.64
CA VAL A 335 10.63 -13.37 7.82
C VAL A 335 10.65 -12.66 6.47
N ILE A 336 9.58 -11.93 6.14
CA ILE A 336 9.57 -10.98 5.03
C ILE A 336 9.38 -9.58 5.61
N ARG A 337 10.22 -8.62 5.21
CA ARG A 337 10.16 -7.22 5.66
C ARG A 337 9.93 -6.30 4.47
N ASN A 338 8.97 -5.37 4.59
CA ASN A 338 8.83 -4.26 3.65
C ASN A 338 9.89 -3.20 3.98
N THR A 339 10.82 -2.96 3.05
CA THR A 339 11.98 -2.10 3.29
C THR A 339 11.99 -0.84 2.45
N GLY A 340 11.49 -0.91 1.22
CA GLY A 340 11.57 0.18 0.24
C GLY A 340 10.24 0.78 -0.16
N THR A 341 9.11 0.19 0.28
CA THR A 341 7.79 0.63 -0.16
C THR A 341 7.16 1.57 0.87
N GLY A 342 6.81 2.78 0.42
CA GLY A 342 6.13 3.78 1.25
C GLY A 342 4.70 3.44 1.61
N HIS A 343 4.09 2.43 0.99
CA HIS A 343 2.75 1.92 1.25
C HIS A 343 2.80 0.41 1.50
N HIS A 344 1.65 -0.27 1.55
CA HIS A 344 1.62 -1.72 1.67
C HIS A 344 2.44 -2.40 0.55
N PHE A 345 3.12 -3.49 0.89
CA PHE A 345 3.82 -4.35 -0.05
C PHE A 345 3.28 -5.79 -0.02
N PRO A 346 2.91 -6.37 -1.17
CA PRO A 346 2.64 -5.69 -2.43
C PRO A 346 1.42 -4.74 -2.33
N GLY A 347 1.47 -3.57 -2.96
CA GLY A 347 0.45 -2.51 -2.86
C GLY A 347 -0.56 -2.48 -4.03
N GLY A 348 -1.39 -1.44 -4.14
CA GLY A 348 -2.39 -1.31 -5.21
C GLY A 348 -3.56 -2.30 -5.06
N THR A 349 -3.98 -2.97 -6.14
CA THR A 349 -5.00 -4.04 -6.10
C THR A 349 -4.47 -5.28 -5.38
N ARG A 350 -4.51 -5.24 -4.04
CA ARG A 350 -3.90 -6.25 -3.14
C ARG A 350 -4.43 -7.67 -3.31
N ASP A 351 -5.63 -7.82 -3.86
CA ASP A 351 -6.27 -9.11 -4.13
C ASP A 351 -5.74 -9.82 -5.38
N LEU A 352 -5.15 -9.06 -6.30
CA LEU A 352 -4.58 -9.57 -7.54
C LEU A 352 -3.09 -9.92 -7.45
N GLN A 353 -2.43 -9.53 -6.35
CA GLN A 353 -0.98 -9.69 -6.19
C GLN A 353 -0.60 -11.15 -6.05
N ASP A 354 0.55 -11.51 -6.62
CA ASP A 354 1.09 -12.85 -6.54
C ASP A 354 2.61 -12.83 -6.28
N THR A 355 2.95 -12.39 -5.06
CA THR A 355 4.29 -12.50 -4.49
C THR A 355 4.29 -13.65 -3.47
N TRP A 356 5.19 -14.61 -3.61
CA TRP A 356 5.22 -15.79 -2.75
C TRP A 356 6.62 -16.20 -2.32
N VAL A 357 6.69 -17.03 -1.29
CA VAL A 357 7.94 -17.63 -0.81
C VAL A 357 8.17 -18.98 -1.48
N GLU A 358 9.37 -19.17 -2.04
CA GLU A 358 9.94 -20.49 -2.31
C GLU A 358 10.96 -20.83 -1.23
N LEU A 359 10.86 -22.04 -0.68
CA LEU A 359 11.80 -22.54 0.33
C LEU A 359 12.34 -23.90 -0.10
N ARG A 360 13.66 -24.08 -0.06
CA ARG A 360 14.33 -25.37 -0.30
C ARG A 360 15.30 -25.68 0.82
N LEU A 361 15.23 -26.90 1.35
CA LEU A 361 16.17 -27.47 2.31
C LEU A 361 17.06 -28.49 1.59
N PHE A 362 18.36 -28.27 1.64
CA PHE A 362 19.38 -29.09 0.98
C PHE A 362 20.20 -29.88 1.99
N ASP A 363 20.57 -31.12 1.64
CA ASP A 363 21.57 -31.91 2.37
C ASP A 363 23.02 -31.52 2.01
N ALA A 364 23.98 -32.17 2.67
CA ALA A 364 25.41 -31.98 2.44
C ALA A 364 25.86 -32.23 0.98
N THR A 365 25.11 -33.06 0.24
CA THR A 365 25.38 -33.41 -1.16
C THR A 365 24.74 -32.45 -2.15
N GLY A 366 23.95 -31.48 -1.66
CA GLY A 366 23.19 -30.53 -2.46
C GLY A 366 21.85 -31.07 -2.97
N ARG A 367 21.35 -32.18 -2.43
CA ARG A 367 20.01 -32.70 -2.78
C ARG A 367 18.94 -32.01 -1.95
N VAL A 368 17.82 -31.69 -2.59
CA VAL A 368 16.64 -31.16 -1.90
C VAL A 368 16.00 -32.29 -1.10
N VAL A 369 15.83 -32.07 0.21
CA VAL A 369 15.18 -33.02 1.14
C VAL A 369 13.81 -32.54 1.59
N ALA A 370 13.56 -31.23 1.52
CA ALA A 370 12.23 -30.66 1.71
C ALA A 370 12.10 -29.36 0.91
N GLU A 371 10.88 -29.04 0.46
CA GLU A 371 10.59 -27.81 -0.27
C GLU A 371 9.17 -27.29 -0.04
N ALA A 372 8.97 -25.99 -0.26
CA ALA A 372 7.67 -25.34 -0.24
C ALA A 372 7.59 -24.22 -1.27
N GLY A 373 6.42 -24.01 -1.86
CA GLY A 373 6.14 -22.96 -2.85
C GLY A 373 6.80 -23.16 -4.22
N THR A 374 7.59 -24.22 -4.41
CA THR A 374 8.38 -24.46 -5.63
C THR A 374 7.55 -24.88 -6.84
N GLU A 375 6.28 -25.24 -6.64
CA GLU A 375 5.36 -25.62 -7.72
C GLU A 375 4.37 -24.48 -8.07
N HIS A 376 4.39 -23.35 -7.35
CA HIS A 376 3.41 -22.25 -7.49
C HIS A 376 3.56 -21.45 -8.81
N GLU A 377 4.75 -21.50 -9.40
CA GLU A 377 5.02 -20.90 -10.70
C GLU A 377 4.13 -21.55 -11.78
N ASP A 378 4.13 -22.89 -11.83
CA ASP A 378 3.49 -23.69 -12.88
C ASP A 378 2.17 -24.35 -12.48
N GLY A 379 1.86 -24.40 -11.18
CA GLY A 379 0.79 -25.18 -10.57
C GLY A 379 0.09 -24.46 -9.43
N ASP A 380 -0.91 -25.12 -8.85
CA ASP A 380 -1.39 -24.75 -7.52
C ASP A 380 -0.50 -25.46 -6.49
N ASP A 381 0.20 -24.69 -5.67
CA ASP A 381 1.05 -25.22 -4.62
C ASP A 381 0.45 -24.88 -3.24
N PRO A 382 -0.11 -25.88 -2.52
CA PRO A 382 -0.72 -25.61 -1.22
C PRO A 382 0.31 -25.12 -0.20
N SER A 383 1.59 -25.38 -0.37
CA SER A 383 2.66 -24.92 0.53
C SER A 383 3.16 -23.50 0.22
N ALA A 384 2.63 -22.82 -0.80
CA ALA A 384 3.02 -21.46 -1.14
C ALA A 384 2.47 -20.44 -0.12
N PHE A 385 3.35 -19.69 0.53
CA PHE A 385 2.95 -18.51 1.30
C PHE A 385 2.87 -17.29 0.38
N VAL A 386 1.65 -16.89 0.02
CA VAL A 386 1.40 -15.75 -0.89
C VAL A 386 1.06 -14.48 -0.09
N LEU A 387 1.78 -13.39 -0.37
CA LEU A 387 1.54 -12.04 0.15
C LEU A 387 0.46 -11.35 -0.68
N ARG A 388 -0.80 -11.50 -0.25
CA ARG A 388 -1.96 -10.86 -0.86
C ARG A 388 -3.07 -10.62 0.16
N SER A 389 -4.00 -9.74 -0.18
CA SER A 389 -5.33 -9.72 0.46
C SER A 389 -6.22 -10.78 -0.19
N THR A 390 -7.04 -11.48 0.57
CA THR A 390 -8.00 -12.44 0.00
C THR A 390 -9.41 -12.05 0.41
N MET A 391 -10.24 -11.71 -0.56
CA MET A 391 -11.63 -11.32 -0.36
C MET A 391 -12.55 -12.52 -0.54
N LEU A 392 -13.54 -12.66 0.33
CA LEU A 392 -14.63 -13.61 0.22
C LEU A 392 -15.81 -13.02 -0.52
N ASP A 393 -16.53 -13.89 -1.21
CA ASP A 393 -17.85 -13.61 -1.72
C ASP A 393 -18.97 -13.89 -0.71
N HIS A 394 -20.22 -13.76 -1.15
CA HIS A 394 -21.43 -13.99 -0.34
C HIS A 394 -21.63 -15.45 0.10
N GLU A 395 -20.99 -16.40 -0.56
CA GLU A 395 -21.00 -17.82 -0.19
C GLU A 395 -19.88 -18.14 0.81
N GLY A 396 -18.88 -17.26 0.93
CA GLY A 396 -17.70 -17.49 1.76
C GLY A 396 -16.56 -18.13 0.98
N HIS A 397 -16.59 -18.04 -0.35
CA HIS A 397 -15.53 -18.52 -1.24
C HIS A 397 -14.56 -17.39 -1.63
N PRO A 398 -13.24 -17.64 -1.76
CA PRO A 398 -12.29 -16.64 -2.23
C PRO A 398 -12.62 -16.13 -3.65
N GLU A 399 -12.75 -14.82 -3.80
CA GLU A 399 -12.89 -14.16 -5.11
C GLU A 399 -11.50 -13.92 -5.71
N ARG A 400 -11.18 -14.66 -6.77
CA ARG A 400 -9.83 -14.68 -7.40
C ARG A 400 -9.76 -13.95 -8.75
N LEU A 401 -10.90 -13.51 -9.27
CA LEU A 401 -11.02 -12.91 -10.60
C LEU A 401 -11.21 -11.38 -10.53
N HIS A 402 -10.99 -10.79 -9.35
CA HIS A 402 -11.15 -9.36 -9.10
C HIS A 402 -12.56 -8.84 -9.47
N ARG A 403 -13.58 -9.65 -9.22
CA ARG A 403 -14.98 -9.22 -9.37
C ARG A 403 -15.37 -8.41 -8.12
N VAL A 404 -14.97 -7.14 -8.09
CA VAL A 404 -15.06 -6.27 -6.91
C VAL A 404 -16.47 -6.20 -6.27
N ARG A 405 -17.55 -6.34 -7.06
CA ARG A 405 -18.93 -6.40 -6.53
C ARG A 405 -19.14 -7.59 -5.60
N ARG A 406 -18.44 -8.70 -5.85
CA ARG A 406 -18.59 -9.94 -5.09
C ARG A 406 -17.91 -9.83 -3.74
N PHE A 407 -17.05 -8.84 -3.50
CA PHE A 407 -16.37 -8.68 -2.22
C PHE A 407 -17.38 -8.52 -1.08
N ARG A 408 -17.19 -9.29 -0.02
CA ARG A 408 -18.01 -9.23 1.20
C ARG A 408 -17.15 -9.08 2.44
N ALA A 409 -16.13 -9.90 2.61
CA ALA A 409 -15.25 -9.81 3.78
C ALA A 409 -13.83 -10.20 3.39
N ALA A 410 -12.82 -9.57 4.00
CA ALA A 410 -11.45 -10.07 3.88
C ALA A 410 -11.30 -11.35 4.74
N VAL A 411 -10.69 -12.40 4.18
CA VAL A 411 -10.24 -13.56 4.97
C VAL A 411 -9.04 -13.19 5.81
N TYR A 412 -8.05 -12.62 5.12
CA TYR A 412 -6.78 -12.18 5.64
C TYR A 412 -6.19 -11.15 4.68
N ASP A 413 -5.36 -10.27 5.23
CA ASP A 413 -4.45 -9.42 4.47
C ASP A 413 -3.03 -9.74 4.92
N ARG A 414 -2.23 -10.31 4.03
CA ARG A 414 -0.81 -10.64 4.28
C ARG A 414 0.15 -9.60 3.69
N THR A 415 -0.38 -8.51 3.14
CA THR A 415 0.47 -7.42 2.67
C THR A 415 1.08 -6.67 3.84
N LEU A 416 2.26 -6.13 3.63
CA LEU A 416 3.11 -5.56 4.67
C LEU A 416 3.02 -4.04 4.67
N ALA A 417 2.55 -3.45 5.76
CA ALA A 417 2.61 -2.00 5.95
C ALA A 417 4.06 -1.48 5.80
N PRO A 418 4.27 -0.17 5.56
CA PRO A 418 5.62 0.39 5.40
C PRO A 418 6.50 0.02 6.58
N ARG A 419 7.70 -0.50 6.35
CA ARG A 419 8.67 -0.88 7.39
C ARG A 419 8.21 -1.97 8.38
N ASP A 420 7.15 -2.69 8.04
CA ASP A 420 6.62 -3.82 8.82
C ASP A 420 7.19 -5.17 8.33
N ALA A 421 6.98 -6.23 9.12
CA ALA A 421 7.42 -7.59 8.81
C ALA A 421 6.33 -8.63 9.11
N THR A 422 6.35 -9.75 8.38
CA THR A 422 5.51 -10.94 8.64
C THR A 422 6.37 -12.20 8.77
N VAL A 423 5.83 -13.23 9.41
CA VAL A 423 6.50 -14.52 9.62
C VAL A 423 5.64 -15.63 9.04
N ALA A 424 6.26 -16.49 8.22
CA ALA A 424 5.71 -17.78 7.85
C ALA A 424 6.55 -18.88 8.50
N ARG A 425 5.91 -19.75 9.29
CA ARG A 425 6.57 -20.93 9.86
C ARG A 425 6.47 -22.09 8.89
N TYR A 426 7.59 -22.71 8.57
CA TYR A 426 7.66 -23.91 7.75
C TYR A 426 8.06 -25.11 8.60
N GLU A 427 7.50 -26.27 8.30
CA GLU A 427 7.84 -27.51 9.00
C GLU A 427 8.02 -28.67 8.03
N ALA A 428 9.01 -29.53 8.29
CA ALA A 428 9.23 -30.74 7.52
C ALA A 428 9.48 -31.91 8.47
N THR A 429 8.92 -33.07 8.16
CA THR A 429 9.25 -34.33 8.87
C THR A 429 10.17 -35.16 8.00
N LEU A 430 11.47 -35.17 8.33
CA LEU A 430 12.48 -35.87 7.54
C LEU A 430 12.23 -37.40 7.60
N PRO A 431 12.07 -38.08 6.45
CA PRO A 431 11.69 -39.50 6.41
C PRO A 431 12.81 -40.43 6.89
N ARG A 432 14.05 -39.93 6.90
CA ARG A 432 15.25 -40.60 7.39
C ARG A 432 16.21 -39.57 7.97
N GLU A 433 17.23 -40.05 8.68
CA GLU A 433 18.36 -39.21 9.08
C GLU A 433 19.06 -38.65 7.84
N VAL A 434 19.28 -37.34 7.81
CA VAL A 434 19.94 -36.62 6.71
C VAL A 434 21.31 -36.13 7.18
N GLU A 435 22.32 -36.28 6.32
CA GLU A 435 23.68 -35.80 6.59
C GLU A 435 23.77 -34.29 6.38
N GLY A 436 24.28 -33.59 7.41
CA GLY A 436 24.58 -32.17 7.35
C GLY A 436 25.96 -31.86 6.73
N PRO A 437 26.25 -30.59 6.42
CA PRO A 437 25.49 -29.40 6.78
C PRO A 437 24.18 -29.31 5.99
N LEU A 438 23.08 -29.05 6.69
CA LEU A 438 21.82 -28.71 6.04
C LEU A 438 21.84 -27.23 5.66
N ARG A 439 21.42 -26.90 4.44
CA ARG A 439 21.37 -25.52 3.92
C ARG A 439 19.95 -25.16 3.52
N ILE A 440 19.49 -23.98 3.93
CA ILE A 440 18.18 -23.45 3.53
C ILE A 440 18.40 -22.35 2.48
N GLU A 441 17.57 -22.35 1.46
CA GLU A 441 17.40 -21.23 0.54
C GLU A 441 15.95 -20.76 0.59
N ALA A 442 15.73 -19.50 0.97
CA ALA A 442 14.44 -18.84 0.84
C ALA A 442 14.50 -17.76 -0.24
N LEU A 443 13.56 -17.80 -1.18
CA LEU A 443 13.42 -16.81 -2.24
C LEU A 443 12.04 -16.14 -2.12
N LEU A 444 12.01 -14.83 -2.33
CA LEU A 444 10.77 -14.10 -2.53
C LEU A 444 10.58 -13.93 -4.04
N ARG A 445 9.54 -14.57 -4.56
CA ARG A 445 9.20 -14.63 -5.98
C ARG A 445 8.03 -13.70 -6.24
N HIS A 446 7.97 -13.10 -7.43
CA HIS A 446 6.92 -12.17 -7.80
C HIS A 446 6.46 -12.37 -9.24
N ARG A 447 5.14 -12.38 -9.43
CA ARG A 447 4.47 -12.03 -10.69
C ARG A 447 3.34 -11.06 -10.39
N ARG A 448 2.91 -10.30 -11.40
CA ARG A 448 1.91 -9.25 -11.21
C ARG A 448 0.54 -9.81 -10.90
N HIS A 449 0.10 -10.85 -11.63
CA HIS A 449 -1.23 -11.43 -11.45
C HIS A 449 -1.21 -12.93 -11.12
N GLY A 450 -2.19 -13.35 -10.32
CA GLY A 450 -2.49 -14.77 -10.13
C GLY A 450 -3.01 -15.44 -11.41
N ARG A 451 -2.72 -16.75 -11.56
CA ARG A 451 -3.00 -17.51 -12.79
C ARG A 451 -4.49 -17.55 -13.17
N ASP A 452 -5.38 -17.59 -12.19
CA ASP A 452 -6.83 -17.57 -12.42
C ASP A 452 -7.24 -16.29 -13.17
N PHE A 453 -6.74 -15.14 -12.72
CA PHE A 453 -7.00 -13.86 -13.35
C PHE A 453 -6.30 -13.74 -14.71
N SER A 454 -5.04 -14.19 -14.84
CA SER A 454 -4.35 -14.18 -16.15
C SER A 454 -5.08 -15.02 -17.21
N ARG A 455 -5.60 -16.19 -16.83
CA ARG A 455 -6.45 -17.02 -17.72
C ARG A 455 -7.72 -16.29 -18.12
N PHE A 456 -8.43 -15.71 -17.15
CA PHE A 456 -9.64 -14.93 -17.39
C PHE A 456 -9.41 -13.76 -18.35
N ALA A 457 -8.34 -12.99 -18.14
CA ALA A 457 -7.97 -11.89 -19.03
C ALA A 457 -7.57 -12.37 -20.43
N CYS A 458 -6.86 -13.51 -20.53
CA CYS A 458 -6.51 -14.14 -21.81
C CYS A 458 -7.75 -14.60 -22.60
N ASP A 459 -8.71 -15.24 -21.95
CA ASP A 459 -9.95 -15.68 -22.61
C ASP A 459 -10.76 -14.46 -23.11
N ALA A 460 -10.88 -13.41 -22.29
CA ALA A 460 -11.49 -12.15 -22.71
C ALA A 460 -10.74 -11.50 -23.89
N HIS A 461 -9.41 -11.55 -23.89
CA HIS A 461 -8.57 -11.04 -24.98
C HIS A 461 -8.76 -11.80 -26.31
N ARG A 462 -9.01 -13.12 -26.24
CA ARG A 462 -9.28 -13.97 -27.41
C ARG A 462 -10.69 -13.85 -27.97
N SER A 463 -11.58 -13.10 -27.34
CA SER A 463 -12.90 -12.81 -27.91
C SER A 463 -12.80 -11.91 -29.15
N ASP A 464 -13.86 -11.83 -29.96
CA ASP A 464 -13.94 -10.88 -31.09
C ASP A 464 -13.81 -9.43 -30.62
N ARG A 465 -14.43 -9.10 -29.48
CA ARG A 465 -14.33 -7.79 -28.83
C ARG A 465 -12.89 -7.48 -28.42
N GLY A 466 -12.21 -8.42 -27.74
CA GLY A 466 -10.81 -8.26 -27.33
C GLY A 466 -9.87 -8.04 -28.51
N ARG A 467 -10.03 -8.81 -29.59
CA ARG A 467 -9.27 -8.62 -30.84
C ARG A 467 -9.54 -7.29 -31.51
N ARG A 468 -10.77 -6.76 -31.47
CA ARG A 468 -11.09 -5.43 -32.02
C ARG A 468 -10.36 -4.32 -31.27
N PHE A 469 -10.39 -4.33 -29.93
CA PHE A 469 -9.64 -3.35 -29.14
C PHE A 469 -8.14 -3.38 -29.45
N GLN A 470 -7.55 -4.57 -29.57
CA GLN A 470 -6.14 -4.69 -29.92
C GLN A 470 -5.82 -4.13 -31.33
N ARG A 471 -6.73 -4.30 -32.30
CA ARG A 471 -6.56 -3.72 -33.63
C ARG A 471 -6.64 -2.20 -33.60
N THR A 472 -7.59 -1.63 -32.88
CA THR A 472 -7.71 -0.17 -32.76
C THR A 472 -6.49 0.41 -32.03
N ALA A 473 -6.05 -0.21 -30.93
CA ALA A 473 -4.86 0.23 -30.21
C ALA A 473 -3.63 0.30 -31.14
N ARG A 474 -3.42 -0.70 -31.99
CA ARG A 474 -2.35 -0.68 -33.02
C ARG A 474 -2.52 0.45 -34.03
N SER A 475 -3.74 0.77 -34.43
CA SER A 475 -4.00 1.87 -35.37
C SER A 475 -3.78 3.26 -34.75
N LEU A 476 -3.68 3.33 -33.43
CA LEU A 476 -3.34 4.52 -32.65
C LEU A 476 -1.87 4.52 -32.20
N ASP A 477 -1.03 3.67 -32.78
CA ASP A 477 0.39 3.51 -32.45
C ASP A 477 0.66 3.09 -30.99
N HIS A 478 -0.31 2.44 -30.33
CA HIS A 478 -0.10 1.86 -29.00
C HIS A 478 0.54 0.48 -29.11
N GLU A 479 1.57 0.24 -28.31
CA GLU A 479 2.17 -1.09 -28.18
C GLU A 479 1.13 -2.11 -27.69
N PRO A 480 0.90 -3.24 -28.40
CA PRO A 480 -0.13 -4.20 -28.00
C PRO A 480 0.19 -4.88 -26.67
N LEU A 481 -0.76 -4.85 -25.74
CA LEU A 481 -0.71 -5.65 -24.51
C LEU A 481 -1.35 -7.02 -24.77
N ASP A 482 -0.70 -8.08 -24.32
CA ASP A 482 -1.12 -9.47 -24.55
C ASP A 482 -1.14 -10.25 -23.21
N PRO A 483 -2.31 -10.42 -22.59
CA PRO A 483 -2.44 -11.11 -21.31
C PRO A 483 -2.35 -12.64 -21.44
N CYS A 484 -2.26 -13.16 -22.67
CA CYS A 484 -2.06 -14.59 -22.92
C CYS A 484 -0.59 -15.00 -22.87
N ARG A 485 0.34 -14.03 -22.86
CA ARG A 485 1.75 -14.32 -22.65
C ARG A 485 1.99 -14.65 -21.18
N PRO A 486 2.81 -15.67 -20.87
CA PRO A 486 3.25 -15.89 -19.50
C PRO A 486 3.91 -14.63 -18.94
N GLU A 487 3.44 -14.17 -17.79
CA GLU A 487 4.05 -13.05 -17.08
C GLU A 487 5.44 -13.45 -16.56
N PRO A 488 6.41 -12.53 -16.55
CA PRO A 488 7.73 -12.82 -15.99
C PRO A 488 7.63 -13.10 -14.49
N VAL A 489 8.29 -14.17 -14.06
CA VAL A 489 8.47 -14.49 -12.64
C VAL A 489 9.85 -14.04 -12.20
N LEU A 490 9.89 -13.10 -11.27
CA LEU A 490 11.13 -12.48 -10.78
C LEU A 490 11.49 -13.03 -9.40
N THR A 491 12.79 -13.21 -9.14
CA THR A 491 13.29 -13.28 -7.76
C THR A 491 13.56 -11.86 -7.31
N ILE A 492 12.78 -11.37 -6.36
CA ILE A 492 12.92 -9.99 -5.87
C ILE A 492 13.74 -9.94 -4.58
N ALA A 493 13.83 -11.04 -3.83
CA ALA A 493 14.73 -11.17 -2.70
C ALA A 493 15.20 -12.61 -2.52
N ARG A 494 16.37 -12.78 -1.91
CA ARG A 494 16.97 -14.06 -1.52
C ARG A 494 17.48 -13.94 -0.10
N SER A 495 17.26 -14.97 0.72
CA SER A 495 17.80 -15.03 2.08
C SER A 495 19.33 -14.91 2.06
N GLY A 496 19.87 -13.99 2.86
CA GLY A 496 21.29 -13.69 2.91
C GLY A 496 21.75 -13.25 4.29
N GLU A 497 22.93 -12.63 4.35
CA GLU A 497 23.48 -12.12 5.59
C GLU A 497 22.71 -10.90 6.09
N THR A 498 22.02 -11.06 7.22
CA THR A 498 21.35 -9.98 7.94
C THR A 498 22.06 -9.78 9.27
N PRO A 499 22.36 -8.53 9.70
CA PRO A 499 22.92 -8.29 11.02
C PRO A 499 22.08 -8.96 12.11
N ARG A 500 22.75 -9.65 13.04
CA ARG A 500 22.08 -10.51 14.04
C ARG A 500 20.95 -9.80 14.80
N TRP A 501 21.18 -8.56 15.23
CA TRP A 501 20.15 -7.79 15.96
C TRP A 501 18.93 -7.51 15.07
N ARG A 502 19.15 -7.19 13.78
CA ARG A 502 18.11 -6.85 12.81
C ARG A 502 17.26 -8.07 12.47
N ARG A 503 17.90 -9.22 12.23
CA ARG A 503 17.23 -10.53 12.06
C ARG A 503 16.29 -10.84 13.23
N LEU A 504 16.80 -10.72 14.46
CA LEU A 504 16.02 -11.00 15.67
C LEU A 504 14.92 -9.96 15.89
N HIS A 505 15.19 -8.68 15.62
CA HIS A 505 14.18 -7.63 15.69
C HIS A 505 13.04 -7.85 14.69
N ASP A 506 13.35 -8.18 13.44
CA ASP A 506 12.35 -8.38 12.38
C ASP A 506 11.52 -9.66 12.64
N LEU A 507 12.14 -10.71 13.16
CA LEU A 507 11.42 -11.89 13.66
C LEU A 507 10.48 -11.52 14.80
N ALA A 508 10.96 -10.78 15.81
CA ALA A 508 10.11 -10.35 16.92
C ALA A 508 8.96 -9.47 16.42
N LEU A 509 9.22 -8.58 15.46
CA LEU A 509 8.22 -7.70 14.84
C LEU A 509 7.13 -8.51 14.16
N GLY A 510 7.49 -9.46 13.31
CA GLY A 510 6.52 -10.34 12.66
C GLY A 510 5.75 -11.23 13.64
N LEU A 511 6.40 -11.70 14.71
CA LEU A 511 5.74 -12.45 15.79
C LEU A 511 4.77 -11.58 16.60
N THR A 512 4.91 -10.25 16.60
CA THR A 512 3.93 -9.39 17.27
C THR A 512 2.56 -9.46 16.59
N HIS A 513 2.47 -9.78 15.30
CA HIS A 513 1.19 -9.92 14.60
C HIS A 513 0.40 -11.17 15.01
N ASN A 514 1.01 -12.08 15.78
CA ASN A 514 0.35 -13.31 16.22
C ASN A 514 -0.88 -13.03 17.09
N VAL A 515 -1.70 -14.07 17.26
CA VAL A 515 -2.83 -14.05 18.21
C VAL A 515 -2.31 -13.90 19.64
N GLN A 516 -3.17 -13.39 20.52
CA GLN A 516 -2.78 -13.00 21.88
C GLN A 516 -2.12 -14.14 22.67
N GLU A 517 -2.58 -15.37 22.46
CA GLU A 517 -2.10 -16.60 23.11
C GLU A 517 -0.66 -16.95 22.74
N ARG A 518 -0.15 -16.44 21.62
CA ARG A 518 1.18 -16.76 21.08
C ARG A 518 2.15 -15.56 21.08
N LEU A 519 1.74 -14.41 21.60
CA LEU A 519 2.61 -13.23 21.74
C LEU A 519 3.86 -13.50 22.60
N ASP A 520 3.81 -14.50 23.48
CA ASP A 520 4.94 -14.90 24.32
C ASP A 520 6.14 -15.40 23.49
N GLU A 521 5.91 -15.90 22.26
CA GLU A 521 6.98 -16.35 21.36
C GLU A 521 7.96 -15.23 20.97
N ALA A 522 7.53 -13.96 21.00
CA ALA A 522 8.38 -12.82 20.68
C ALA A 522 9.37 -12.49 21.80
N ARG A 523 9.05 -12.78 23.06
CA ARG A 523 9.87 -12.39 24.23
C ARG A 523 11.28 -13.00 24.25
N PRO A 524 11.48 -14.33 24.10
CA PRO A 524 12.84 -14.88 24.06
C PRO A 524 13.65 -14.33 22.88
N VAL A 525 12.99 -14.04 21.75
CA VAL A 525 13.64 -13.42 20.58
C VAL A 525 14.08 -11.99 20.91
N LEU A 526 13.26 -11.21 21.61
CA LEU A 526 13.61 -9.86 22.06
C LEU A 526 14.79 -9.86 23.04
N GLU A 527 14.90 -10.83 23.95
CA GLU A 527 16.07 -10.95 24.82
C GLU A 527 17.36 -11.22 24.04
N LEU A 528 17.28 -12.10 23.03
CA LEU A 528 18.41 -12.33 22.12
C LEU A 528 18.75 -11.07 21.33
N ALA A 529 17.75 -10.33 20.86
CA ALA A 529 17.95 -9.07 20.14
C ALA A 529 18.65 -8.03 21.03
N ARG A 530 18.24 -7.89 22.30
CA ARG A 530 18.89 -7.00 23.28
C ARG A 530 20.36 -7.33 23.46
N ALA A 531 20.70 -8.62 23.56
CA ALA A 531 22.08 -9.07 23.68
C ALA A 531 22.91 -8.83 22.40
N ALA A 532 22.27 -8.73 21.24
CA ALA A 532 22.92 -8.47 19.96
C ALA A 532 23.06 -6.97 19.63
N ALA A 533 22.25 -6.12 20.26
CA ALA A 533 22.23 -4.68 20.02
C ALA A 533 23.51 -3.97 20.50
N ARG A 534 24.07 -3.14 19.64
CA ARG A 534 25.34 -2.43 19.83
C ARG A 534 25.14 -0.93 20.05
N THR A 535 24.13 -0.34 19.42
CA THR A 535 23.85 1.11 19.51
C THR A 535 22.64 1.41 20.41
N ASP A 536 22.53 2.65 20.88
CA ASP A 536 21.36 3.09 21.65
C ASP A 536 20.09 3.08 20.82
N HIS A 537 20.18 3.43 19.54
CA HIS A 537 19.06 3.35 18.60
C HIS A 537 18.55 1.91 18.42
N GLU A 538 19.46 0.95 18.24
CA GLU A 538 19.09 -0.49 18.17
C GLU A 538 18.40 -0.95 19.45
N ARG A 539 18.97 -0.58 20.61
CA ARG A 539 18.37 -0.88 21.92
C ARG A 539 16.99 -0.25 22.06
N ALA A 540 16.81 1.02 21.67
CA ALA A 540 15.55 1.74 21.74
C ALA A 540 14.45 1.05 20.90
N ALA A 541 14.77 0.65 19.66
CA ALA A 541 13.85 -0.09 18.80
C ALA A 541 13.38 -1.42 19.45
N ILE A 542 14.32 -2.18 20.03
CA ILE A 542 14.01 -3.45 20.70
C ILE A 542 13.20 -3.23 21.98
N GLU A 543 13.53 -2.23 22.79
CA GLU A 543 12.78 -1.90 24.00
C GLU A 543 11.35 -1.45 23.67
N LEU A 544 11.17 -0.61 22.65
CA LEU A 544 9.85 -0.18 22.21
C LEU A 544 9.00 -1.33 21.65
N LEU A 545 9.62 -2.24 20.88
CA LEU A 545 8.92 -3.43 20.39
C LEU A 545 8.51 -4.35 21.55
N GLY A 546 9.38 -4.52 22.54
CA GLY A 546 9.04 -5.21 23.79
C GLY A 546 7.92 -4.54 24.56
N ALA A 547 7.90 -3.21 24.61
CA ALA A 547 6.83 -2.42 25.22
C ALA A 547 5.49 -2.71 24.52
N ARG A 548 5.47 -2.79 23.18
CA ARG A 548 4.27 -3.14 22.41
C ARG A 548 3.78 -4.55 22.69
N VAL A 549 4.69 -5.52 22.80
CA VAL A 549 4.33 -6.90 23.20
C VAL A 549 3.71 -6.91 24.60
N ALA A 550 4.32 -6.22 25.57
CA ALA A 550 3.79 -6.12 26.92
C ALA A 550 2.41 -5.42 26.96
N ALA A 551 2.25 -4.33 26.20
CA ALA A 551 0.99 -3.59 26.08
C ALA A 551 -0.14 -4.49 25.57
N ARG A 552 0.09 -5.24 24.49
CA ARG A 552 -0.90 -6.18 23.92
C ARG A 552 -1.24 -7.35 24.85
N GLN A 553 -0.36 -7.67 25.79
CA GLN A 553 -0.61 -8.67 26.84
C GLN A 553 -1.28 -8.08 28.09
N GLY A 554 -1.57 -6.78 28.12
CA GLY A 554 -2.13 -6.09 29.29
C GLY A 554 -1.15 -5.90 30.44
N ARG A 555 0.17 -6.07 30.21
CA ARG A 555 1.24 -5.86 31.20
C ARG A 555 1.66 -4.40 31.20
N VAL A 556 0.80 -3.53 31.71
CA VAL A 556 0.91 -2.07 31.53
C VAL A 556 2.14 -1.48 32.18
N GLU A 557 2.46 -1.85 33.42
CA GLU A 557 3.64 -1.33 34.14
C GLU A 557 4.94 -1.71 33.43
N GLU A 558 5.00 -2.93 32.89
CA GLU A 558 6.13 -3.39 32.10
C GLU A 558 6.22 -2.63 30.77
N ALA A 559 5.09 -2.46 30.07
CA ALA A 559 5.05 -1.70 28.82
C ALA A 559 5.54 -0.26 28.99
N VAL A 560 5.05 0.45 30.02
CA VAL A 560 5.48 1.82 30.32
C VAL A 560 6.96 1.87 30.67
N ARG A 561 7.45 0.98 31.55
CA ARG A 561 8.87 0.92 31.91
C ARG A 561 9.77 0.65 30.69
N LEU A 562 9.34 -0.21 29.77
CA LEU A 562 10.07 -0.49 28.54
C LEU A 562 10.07 0.72 27.60
N ALA A 563 8.93 1.40 27.47
CA ALA A 563 8.81 2.63 26.70
C ALA A 563 9.66 3.78 27.27
N ASP A 564 9.73 3.93 28.59
CA ASP A 564 10.57 4.93 29.25
C ASP A 564 12.06 4.67 28.99
N ARG A 565 12.49 3.40 28.99
CA ARG A 565 13.87 3.04 28.58
C ARG A 565 14.14 3.35 27.11
N ALA A 566 13.17 3.12 26.23
CA ALA A 566 13.31 3.50 24.83
C ALA A 566 13.43 5.03 24.67
N GLU A 567 12.70 5.80 25.48
CA GLU A 567 12.79 7.26 25.51
C GLU A 567 14.13 7.80 26.01
N GLU A 568 14.71 7.17 27.04
CA GLU A 568 16.06 7.52 27.53
C GLU A 568 17.12 7.34 26.44
N LEU A 569 16.95 6.32 25.58
CA LEU A 569 17.89 5.97 24.51
C LEU A 569 17.65 6.75 23.21
N ALA A 570 16.41 7.15 22.93
CA ALA A 570 15.99 7.83 21.71
C ALA A 570 14.89 8.88 22.00
N PRO A 571 15.24 10.01 22.64
CA PRO A 571 14.25 11.01 23.07
C PRO A 571 13.53 11.72 21.91
N ASP A 572 14.16 11.76 20.74
CA ASP A 572 13.57 12.37 19.53
C ASP A 572 12.41 11.53 18.94
N GLU A 573 12.35 10.24 19.28
CA GLU A 573 11.35 9.27 18.78
C GLU A 573 10.03 9.29 19.57
N ARG A 574 9.71 10.43 20.18
CA ARG A 574 8.60 10.59 21.14
C ARG A 574 7.25 10.13 20.60
N ALA A 575 6.99 10.24 19.29
CA ALA A 575 5.73 9.84 18.68
C ALA A 575 5.49 8.33 18.82
N ALA A 576 6.48 7.49 18.51
CA ALA A 576 6.37 6.03 18.62
C ALA A 576 6.24 5.56 20.07
N ILE A 577 6.97 6.23 20.97
CA ILE A 577 6.96 5.92 22.40
C ILE A 577 5.59 6.28 23.00
N ALA A 578 5.07 7.47 22.70
CA ALA A 578 3.75 7.90 23.17
C ALA A 578 2.65 6.97 22.66
N ARG A 579 2.72 6.53 21.39
CA ARG A 579 1.79 5.56 20.82
C ARG A 579 1.70 4.29 21.67
N VAL A 580 2.83 3.68 21.99
CA VAL A 580 2.86 2.42 22.75
C VAL A 580 2.37 2.62 24.19
N ARG A 581 2.68 3.76 24.82
CA ARG A 581 2.10 4.11 26.14
C ARG A 581 0.58 4.26 26.06
N GLY A 582 0.08 4.96 25.04
CA GLY A 582 -1.35 5.09 24.76
C GLY A 582 -2.03 3.74 24.57
N GLU A 583 -1.44 2.84 23.78
CA GLU A 583 -1.90 1.46 23.58
C GLU A 583 -1.97 0.69 24.91
N ALA A 584 -0.92 0.80 25.75
CA ALA A 584 -0.86 0.13 27.05
C ALA A 584 -1.96 0.62 28.00
N TYR A 585 -2.19 1.94 28.08
CA TYR A 585 -3.25 2.49 28.93
C TYR A 585 -4.64 2.15 28.42
N ALA A 586 -4.88 2.25 27.12
CA ALA A 586 -6.15 1.91 26.49
C ALA A 586 -6.53 0.44 26.71
N GLN A 587 -5.55 -0.48 26.72
CA GLN A 587 -5.77 -1.91 26.96
C GLN A 587 -6.40 -2.22 28.32
N VAL A 588 -6.23 -1.33 29.30
CA VAL A 588 -6.80 -1.45 30.66
C VAL A 588 -7.78 -0.32 30.98
N TRP A 589 -8.37 0.30 29.97
CA TRP A 589 -9.40 1.34 30.10
C TRP A 589 -8.95 2.60 30.88
N ARG A 590 -7.64 2.87 30.94
CA ARG A 590 -7.07 4.11 31.50
C ARG A 590 -7.11 5.24 30.45
N TRP A 591 -8.33 5.66 30.12
CA TRP A 591 -8.60 6.49 28.95
C TRP A 591 -8.04 7.91 29.04
N GLU A 592 -7.98 8.50 30.23
CA GLU A 592 -7.39 9.83 30.43
C GLU A 592 -5.88 9.83 30.16
N GLU A 593 -5.14 8.84 30.66
CA GLU A 593 -3.73 8.66 30.33
C GLU A 593 -3.53 8.37 28.84
N ALA A 594 -4.35 7.48 28.27
CA ALA A 594 -4.28 7.16 26.84
C ALA A 594 -4.51 8.40 25.97
N ALA A 595 -5.50 9.23 26.28
CA ALA A 595 -5.81 10.45 25.55
C ALA A 595 -4.64 11.45 25.57
N ARG A 596 -3.94 11.59 26.71
CA ARG A 596 -2.74 12.45 26.79
C ARG A 596 -1.62 11.95 25.89
N GLU A 597 -1.33 10.66 25.89
CA GLU A 597 -0.29 10.10 25.04
C GLU A 597 -0.67 10.18 23.56
N TYR A 598 -1.92 9.83 23.20
CA TYR A 598 -2.38 9.93 21.81
C TYR A 598 -2.44 11.37 21.29
N ALA A 599 -2.65 12.38 22.15
CA ALA A 599 -2.55 13.78 21.77
C ALA A 599 -1.12 14.13 21.31
N VAL A 600 -0.10 13.61 22.00
CA VAL A 600 1.32 13.77 21.60
C VAL A 600 1.58 13.09 20.24
N VAL A 601 0.97 11.92 20.00
CA VAL A 601 1.10 11.24 18.71
C VAL A 601 0.49 12.09 17.59
N ALA A 602 -0.74 12.57 17.76
CA ALA A 602 -1.45 13.37 16.76
C ALA A 602 -0.75 14.70 16.46
N GLU A 603 -0.15 15.34 17.46
CA GLU A 603 0.66 16.55 17.28
C GLU A 603 1.93 16.29 16.45
N ARG A 604 2.62 15.17 16.72
CA ARG A 604 3.91 14.84 16.08
C ARG A 604 3.77 14.12 14.74
N ALA A 605 2.66 13.44 14.51
CA ALA A 605 2.34 12.74 13.27
C ALA A 605 0.95 13.17 12.76
N PRO A 606 0.75 14.44 12.39
CA PRO A 606 -0.58 14.97 12.07
C PRO A 606 -1.21 14.35 10.82
N LEU A 607 -0.43 13.69 9.97
CA LEU A 607 -0.93 12.97 8.79
C LEU A 607 -1.34 11.52 9.08
N ASP A 608 -0.94 10.95 10.23
CA ASP A 608 -1.27 9.59 10.65
C ASP A 608 -2.75 9.54 11.04
N THR A 609 -3.58 8.94 10.19
CA THR A 609 -5.03 8.88 10.43
C THR A 609 -5.35 8.02 11.66
N GLY A 610 -4.52 6.99 11.91
CA GLY A 610 -4.64 6.13 13.09
C GLY A 610 -4.49 6.90 14.39
N SER A 611 -3.60 7.89 14.44
CA SER A 611 -3.38 8.72 15.63
C SER A 611 -4.63 9.51 16.04
N TRP A 612 -5.31 10.14 15.08
CA TRP A 612 -6.55 10.88 15.31
C TRP A 612 -7.70 9.97 15.71
N ARG A 613 -7.77 8.77 15.11
CA ARG A 613 -8.75 7.75 15.49
C ARG A 613 -8.56 7.31 16.94
N ASP A 614 -7.33 7.03 17.35
CA ASP A 614 -7.03 6.61 18.72
C ASP A 614 -7.28 7.74 19.73
N LEU A 615 -6.92 8.99 19.40
CA LEU A 615 -7.21 10.15 20.22
C LEU A 615 -8.72 10.37 20.39
N ALA A 616 -9.49 10.35 19.30
CA ALA A 616 -10.94 10.55 19.33
C ALA A 616 -11.62 9.49 20.21
N ARG A 617 -11.23 8.22 20.06
CA ARG A 617 -11.73 7.11 20.88
C ARG A 617 -11.38 7.31 22.35
N ALA A 618 -10.13 7.67 22.66
CA ALA A 618 -9.67 7.83 24.04
C ALA A 618 -10.36 9.00 24.75
N ARG A 619 -10.49 10.16 24.08
CA ARG A 619 -11.20 11.33 24.63
C ARG A 619 -12.67 11.04 24.91
N GLY A 620 -13.38 10.43 23.96
CA GLY A 620 -14.79 10.09 24.15
C GLY A 620 -14.97 9.07 25.27
N SER A 621 -14.06 8.10 25.38
CA SER A 621 -14.08 7.11 26.47
C SER A 621 -13.71 7.70 27.85
N ALA A 622 -13.02 8.84 27.87
CA ALA A 622 -12.74 9.62 29.07
C ALA A 622 -13.85 10.65 29.41
N GLY A 623 -14.91 10.75 28.59
CA GLY A 623 -16.00 11.71 28.77
C GLY A 623 -15.74 13.11 28.21
N ASP A 624 -14.67 13.29 27.43
CA ASP A 624 -14.40 14.51 26.67
C ASP A 624 -15.01 14.40 25.26
N ASP A 625 -16.34 14.52 25.18
CA ASP A 625 -17.08 14.41 23.92
C ASP A 625 -16.70 15.51 22.92
N ARG A 626 -16.41 16.72 23.41
CA ARG A 626 -16.00 17.83 22.55
C ARG A 626 -14.65 17.55 21.90
N GLY A 627 -13.64 17.21 22.70
CA GLY A 627 -12.32 16.90 22.17
C GLY A 627 -12.32 15.63 21.32
N ALA A 628 -13.24 14.69 21.55
CA ALA A 628 -13.45 13.52 20.70
C ALA A 628 -14.01 13.90 19.32
N LEU A 629 -14.99 14.80 19.27
CA LEU A 629 -15.52 15.35 18.01
C LEU A 629 -14.43 16.09 17.24
N ASP A 630 -13.66 16.95 17.90
CA ASP A 630 -12.60 17.73 17.26
C ASP A 630 -11.52 16.81 16.65
N ALA A 631 -11.05 15.81 17.41
CA ALA A 631 -10.10 14.81 16.89
C ALA A 631 -10.70 13.97 15.76
N ALA A 632 -11.99 13.59 15.85
CA ALA A 632 -12.67 12.84 14.81
C ALA A 632 -12.76 13.64 13.51
N ARG A 633 -13.11 14.92 13.57
CA ARG A 633 -13.21 15.82 12.41
C ARG A 633 -11.88 15.96 11.69
N VAL A 634 -10.78 16.15 12.43
CA VAL A 634 -9.43 16.20 11.86
C VAL A 634 -9.08 14.90 11.14
N GLY A 635 -9.32 13.74 11.77
CA GLY A 635 -9.11 12.45 11.13
C GLY A 635 -9.96 12.26 9.86
N LEU A 636 -11.21 12.72 9.87
CA LEU A 636 -12.12 12.63 8.71
C LEU A 636 -11.68 13.52 7.54
N GLU A 637 -10.90 14.59 7.75
CA GLU A 637 -10.28 15.36 6.66
C GLU A 637 -9.16 14.58 5.95
N LEU A 638 -8.57 13.59 6.62
CA LEU A 638 -7.56 12.70 6.05
C LEU A 638 -8.18 11.43 5.45
N ASN A 639 -9.22 10.89 6.09
CA ASN A 639 -9.98 9.73 5.63
C ASN A 639 -11.48 9.91 5.94
N PRO A 640 -12.27 10.48 5.02
CA PRO A 640 -13.68 10.78 5.23
C PRO A 640 -14.57 9.55 5.49
N ARG A 641 -14.07 8.34 5.19
CA ARG A 641 -14.82 7.09 5.24
C ARG A 641 -14.30 6.12 6.31
N ASP A 642 -13.45 6.58 7.22
CA ASP A 642 -13.02 5.76 8.36
C ASP A 642 -14.18 5.53 9.33
N ALA A 643 -14.59 4.26 9.45
CA ALA A 643 -15.74 3.85 10.24
C ALA A 643 -15.63 4.22 11.72
N TRP A 644 -14.41 4.20 12.28
CA TRP A 644 -14.17 4.47 13.69
C TRP A 644 -14.21 5.96 14.00
N LEU A 645 -13.69 6.79 13.09
CA LEU A 645 -13.81 8.24 13.18
C LEU A 645 -15.27 8.69 13.02
N LEU A 646 -16.00 8.13 12.03
CA LEU A 646 -17.44 8.38 11.86
C LEU A 646 -18.23 7.96 13.11
N ARG A 647 -17.88 6.83 13.73
CA ARG A 647 -18.46 6.37 15.00
C ARG A 647 -18.20 7.34 16.14
N SER A 648 -16.95 7.74 16.34
CA SER A 648 -16.56 8.68 17.41
C SER A 648 -17.27 10.03 17.26
N GLN A 649 -17.32 10.56 16.02
CA GLN A 649 -18.08 11.77 15.71
C GLN A 649 -19.56 11.62 16.06
N HIS A 650 -20.21 10.54 15.62
CA HIS A 650 -21.62 10.29 15.90
C HIS A 650 -21.91 10.22 17.41
N LEU A 651 -21.12 9.46 18.16
CA LEU A 651 -21.29 9.30 19.61
C LEU A 651 -21.09 10.62 20.36
N ALA A 652 -20.05 11.39 20.01
CA ALA A 652 -19.79 12.70 20.60
C ALA A 652 -20.95 13.69 20.34
N LEU A 653 -21.47 13.72 19.10
CA LEU A 653 -22.61 14.58 18.76
C LEU A 653 -23.87 14.18 19.55
N GLU A 654 -24.18 12.89 19.64
CA GLU A 654 -25.31 12.39 20.44
C GLU A 654 -25.18 12.77 21.92
N ALA A 655 -23.99 12.59 22.51
CA ALA A 655 -23.74 12.89 23.92
C ALA A 655 -23.91 14.39 24.24
N MET A 656 -23.56 15.26 23.29
CA MET A 656 -23.76 16.72 23.41
C MET A 656 -25.16 17.20 22.99
N GLY A 657 -26.07 16.30 22.62
CA GLY A 657 -27.44 16.65 22.18
C GLY A 657 -27.53 17.24 20.77
N ALA A 658 -26.48 17.11 19.96
CA ALA A 658 -26.37 17.58 18.58
C ALA A 658 -26.32 16.43 17.55
N GLY A 659 -26.76 15.24 17.95
CA GLY A 659 -26.81 14.06 17.09
C GLY A 659 -27.72 14.28 15.86
N THR A 660 -27.26 13.84 14.69
CA THR A 660 -28.03 13.93 13.45
C THR A 660 -28.26 12.54 12.83
N PRO A 661 -29.40 12.31 12.15
CA PRO A 661 -29.63 11.09 11.38
C PRO A 661 -28.53 10.82 10.35
N GLU A 662 -27.97 11.86 9.74
CA GLU A 662 -26.92 11.78 8.73
C GLU A 662 -25.60 11.27 9.33
N ALA A 663 -25.18 11.77 10.50
CA ALA A 663 -23.98 11.29 11.19
C ALA A 663 -24.12 9.81 11.57
N ARG A 664 -25.30 9.42 12.05
CA ARG A 664 -25.61 8.01 12.36
C ARG A 664 -25.59 7.15 11.11
N ALA A 665 -26.21 7.59 10.02
CA ALA A 665 -26.26 6.86 8.75
C ALA A 665 -24.87 6.69 8.13
N ALA A 666 -24.01 7.72 8.21
CA ALA A 666 -22.63 7.64 7.76
C ALA A 666 -21.85 6.54 8.52
N PHE A 667 -21.93 6.50 9.85
CA PHE A 667 -21.32 5.41 10.62
C PHE A 667 -21.90 4.02 10.23
N LEU A 668 -23.23 3.89 10.20
CA LEU A 668 -23.88 2.60 9.95
C LEU A 668 -23.58 2.01 8.57
N SER A 669 -23.38 2.85 7.55
CA SER A 669 -23.02 2.42 6.19
C SER A 669 -21.55 2.02 6.03
N HIS A 670 -20.67 2.48 6.92
CA HIS A 670 -19.22 2.25 6.83
C HIS A 670 -18.68 1.26 7.87
N ARG A 671 -19.50 0.82 8.85
CA ARG A 671 -19.09 -0.17 9.85
C ARG A 671 -18.75 -1.53 9.23
N ASP A 672 -17.95 -2.30 9.95
CA ASP A 672 -17.64 -3.68 9.58
C ASP A 672 -18.89 -4.55 9.43
N VAL A 673 -18.80 -5.53 8.54
CA VAL A 673 -19.90 -6.40 8.14
C VAL A 673 -20.24 -7.40 9.22
N ASP A 674 -21.50 -7.43 9.64
CA ASP A 674 -21.99 -8.40 10.64
C ASP A 674 -21.86 -9.86 10.14
N GLU A 675 -21.87 -10.09 8.82
CA GLU A 675 -21.74 -11.42 8.21
C GLU A 675 -20.31 -11.97 8.16
N GLY A 676 -19.29 -11.13 8.34
CA GLY A 676 -17.87 -11.52 8.22
C GLY A 676 -17.52 -12.81 8.98
N PRO A 677 -17.84 -12.93 10.28
CA PRO A 677 -17.57 -14.15 11.06
C PRO A 677 -18.22 -15.42 10.50
N ARG A 678 -19.42 -15.31 9.91
CA ARG A 678 -20.11 -16.44 9.27
C ARG A 678 -19.37 -16.87 8.00
N LEU A 679 -19.02 -15.93 7.13
CA LEU A 679 -18.31 -16.18 5.88
C LEU A 679 -16.92 -16.80 6.13
N LEU A 680 -16.19 -16.28 7.12
CA LEU A 680 -14.90 -16.82 7.54
C LEU A 680 -15.00 -18.28 8.00
N ARG A 681 -16.08 -18.64 8.71
CA ARG A 681 -16.32 -20.01 9.16
C ARG A 681 -16.60 -20.96 7.99
N VAL A 682 -17.28 -20.49 6.95
CA VAL A 682 -17.51 -21.29 5.73
C VAL A 682 -16.19 -21.57 5.01
N CYS A 683 -15.39 -20.53 4.74
CA CYS A 683 -14.04 -20.66 4.18
C CYS A 683 -13.20 -21.69 4.94
N GLN A 684 -13.13 -21.60 6.27
CA GLN A 684 -12.37 -22.55 7.11
C GLN A 684 -12.83 -24.01 6.97
N ARG A 685 -14.13 -24.25 6.76
CA ARG A 685 -14.70 -25.58 6.70
C ARG A 685 -14.60 -26.20 5.30
N GLU A 686 -14.76 -25.37 4.27
CA GLU A 686 -15.03 -25.84 2.90
C GLU A 686 -13.87 -25.60 1.94
N ILE A 687 -12.95 -24.71 2.27
CA ILE A 687 -11.84 -24.31 1.39
C ILE A 687 -10.51 -24.68 2.03
N ASP A 688 -9.79 -25.56 1.34
CA ASP A 688 -8.46 -26.00 1.75
C ASP A 688 -7.51 -24.81 1.92
N GLY A 689 -6.76 -24.83 3.02
CA GLY A 689 -5.81 -23.77 3.34
C GLY A 689 -6.41 -22.55 4.02
N CYS A 690 -7.74 -22.28 3.98
CA CYS A 690 -8.34 -21.11 4.64
C CYS A 690 -8.03 -21.04 6.15
N ASP A 691 -8.11 -22.19 6.86
CA ASP A 691 -7.87 -22.24 8.31
C ASP A 691 -6.42 -21.96 8.69
N ARG A 692 -5.49 -22.46 7.88
CA ARG A 692 -4.08 -22.09 7.97
C ARG A 692 -3.90 -20.63 7.62
N ASP A 693 -4.52 -20.18 6.54
CA ASP A 693 -4.11 -18.94 5.90
C ASP A 693 -4.56 -17.67 6.61
N ARG A 694 -5.64 -17.78 7.39
CA ARG A 694 -6.10 -16.73 8.32
C ARG A 694 -5.19 -16.53 9.54
N GLN A 695 -4.29 -17.47 9.84
CA GLN A 695 -3.38 -17.32 10.97
C GLN A 695 -2.36 -16.23 10.62
N PRO A 696 -2.12 -15.23 11.49
CA PRO A 696 -1.14 -14.18 11.23
C PRO A 696 0.29 -14.73 11.08
N VAL A 697 0.61 -15.80 11.81
CA VAL A 697 1.84 -16.56 11.69
C VAL A 697 1.47 -18.01 11.35
N PRO A 698 1.21 -18.32 10.07
CA PRO A 698 0.77 -19.65 9.67
C PRO A 698 1.92 -20.65 9.77
N THR A 699 1.55 -21.91 10.01
CA THR A 699 2.47 -23.05 9.92
C THR A 699 2.18 -23.80 8.63
N ILE A 700 3.22 -24.00 7.82
CA ILE A 700 3.16 -24.52 6.47
C ILE A 700 3.98 -25.81 6.41
N GLU A 701 3.33 -26.91 6.05
CA GLU A 701 4.01 -28.18 5.85
C GLU A 701 4.76 -28.18 4.52
N MET A 702 6.06 -28.47 4.58
CA MET A 702 6.93 -28.64 3.43
C MET A 702 6.77 -30.03 2.85
N ARG A 703 6.82 -30.15 1.52
CA ARG A 703 6.90 -31.44 0.84
C ARG A 703 8.29 -32.03 1.04
N THR A 704 8.37 -33.23 1.61
CA THR A 704 9.64 -33.96 1.77
C THR A 704 9.93 -34.82 0.54
N ARG A 705 11.21 -35.01 0.23
CA ARG A 705 11.69 -35.72 -0.97
C ARG A 705 12.40 -37.02 -0.63
#